data_AF-A0A5C6AEG7-F1
#
_entry.id   AF-A0A5C6AEG7-F1
#
_cell.length_a   1.000
_cell.length_b   1.000
_cell.length_c   1.000
_cell.angle_alpha   90.00
_cell.angle_beta   90.00
_cell.angle_gamma   90.00
#
_symmetry.space_group_name_H-M   'P 1'
#
loop_
_entity.id
_entity.type
_entity.pdbx_description
1 polymer ?
#
loop_
_entity_poly.entity_id
_entity_poly.type
_entity_poly.pdbx_seq_one_letter_code
_entity_poly.pdbx_strand_id
1 'polypeptide(L)'
;MFRVFLTAAGLALLAGIAEAQTIIDVPPAVAPTSIGADTVLNLFDGGELPADFQANAGSIVNIAGGVVGPRFDANDMSVVNISGGRVGPFVARDGSTVNISGGTFADFGFFTENLSNVTFAGGDFRIDDQLIAGLGGPGSTTPLTIPGDAISGVTFSGTLADGTPFAFSRQESGSRLGGMLTLRAVGLPAIGPAVITASTDTIPLGIRSGQTMVVDDGGVLPADFNAGWGSTVEIREGGVVGRNLEATGATINMTGGESLGDLEVFYGGVLNMSGGVLNPSNDIFSGGVANISGGMVPQIYVWRDAELHLSGDTLVSQVNLAPGSTLTIDGDVFLPTLRFFRSAPPGVTTTLEVHGGYLNMPSSGLNSVDLLVTGGRINDLEMGFNSQLRMTGGEAYSLTVADGGATTITGGMFDRGFDAKSGSYVEVSGGMIGARGGFLGESYIRSNAVANISDGAFGGRLIAYSGAQATITGGTFAEGLTVQAGATVSIANATIWSSLTTAAGTNVSIVNTSMGERSLLNDANIALAGQDVGVDLEANNVDWTMVGGAILDSPYFGGGSTVSLRGVAMGAEAVFDNSDLTIEGGSIGRGLTVRGPTSGYVYQTLLKDATVDDFALISRVKLSIDDGSYGYATSLSELRAGSTIRDASFGDNTTITGPVEIIGGSFGDNFQLNTGATHDSEIIIDGGSMGLSARIEGKLTLVDGSIGSGLRVSRSSSVVTVAGGADRFDSAIVTLTLFDGLLGDYNTDGVVDASDYTAWRDTLGDTVVPGAGADHDFSGVIDQGDYYVWRSHYGSSQSAPESVPESTSIALTVLMSLATGLLHHRHG
;
A
#
# COMPACT_ATOMS: atom_id res chain seq x y z
N MET A 1 -33.67 71.85 93.23
CA MET A 1 -33.10 72.84 92.30
C MET A 1 -31.68 72.38 91.98
N PHE A 2 -31.36 72.16 90.71
CA PHE A 2 -30.13 71.53 90.24
C PHE A 2 -28.86 72.27 90.72
N ARG A 3 -28.02 71.56 91.50
CA ARG A 3 -26.54 71.59 91.51
C ARG A 3 -26.06 70.82 92.75
N VAL A 4 -25.32 69.74 92.54
CA VAL A 4 -24.67 68.94 93.59
C VAL A 4 -23.24 68.62 93.13
N PHE A 5 -22.26 69.13 93.91
CA PHE A 5 -21.06 68.49 94.49
C PHE A 5 -20.29 67.41 93.67
N LEU A 6 -18.98 67.19 93.75
CA LEU A 6 -17.80 67.78 94.40
C LEU A 6 -16.56 67.01 93.85
N THR A 7 -15.41 67.67 93.86
CA THR A 7 -13.99 67.21 93.85
C THR A 7 -13.56 65.74 93.68
N ALA A 8 -12.56 65.59 92.81
CA ALA A 8 -11.33 64.77 92.89
C ALA A 8 -11.43 63.23 92.99
N ALA A 9 -11.35 62.58 91.82
CA ALA A 9 -10.77 61.25 91.65
C ALA A 9 -10.02 61.18 90.31
N GLY A 10 -8.73 60.84 90.38
CA GLY A 10 -7.96 60.07 89.39
C GLY A 10 -8.00 60.48 87.91
N LEU A 11 -6.88 61.01 87.42
CA LEU A 11 -6.33 60.63 86.11
C LEU A 11 -6.41 59.09 85.92
N ALA A 12 -6.85 58.63 84.74
CA ALA A 12 -7.14 57.24 84.27
C ALA A 12 -8.66 56.99 84.17
N LEU A 13 -9.26 56.46 83.10
CA LEU A 13 -8.82 55.57 82.03
C LEU A 13 -9.92 55.61 80.92
N LEU A 14 -9.58 55.88 79.66
CA LEU A 14 -10.24 55.38 78.43
C LEU A 14 -9.43 55.85 77.20
N ALA A 15 -8.14 55.51 77.23
CA ALA A 15 -7.38 55.31 76.01
C ALA A 15 -7.78 53.92 75.49
N GLY A 16 -8.59 53.89 74.43
CA GLY A 16 -9.01 52.70 73.69
C GLY A 16 -8.23 52.58 72.39
N ILE A 17 -6.92 52.35 72.54
CA ILE A 17 -6.01 51.50 71.75
C ILE A 17 -6.11 51.60 70.22
N ALA A 18 -5.17 52.34 69.60
CA ALA A 18 -4.61 51.89 68.33
C ALA A 18 -3.90 50.56 68.64
N GLU A 19 -4.43 49.44 68.17
CA GLU A 19 -3.75 48.16 68.34
C GLU A 19 -2.38 48.27 67.66
N ALA A 20 -1.33 48.04 68.45
CA ALA A 20 0.02 48.06 67.93
C ALA A 20 0.18 46.88 66.96
N GLN A 21 0.51 47.17 65.71
CA GLN A 21 0.80 46.13 64.74
C GLN A 21 1.96 45.25 65.23
N THR A 22 1.79 43.93 65.16
CA THR A 22 2.85 42.97 65.44
C THR A 22 3.79 42.90 64.24
N ILE A 23 5.08 43.11 64.42
CA ILE A 23 6.09 43.02 63.34
C ILE A 23 6.96 41.78 63.56
N ILE A 24 7.10 40.94 62.53
CA ILE A 24 7.92 39.73 62.54
C ILE A 24 8.96 39.84 61.42
N ASP A 25 10.23 40.02 61.79
CA ASP A 25 11.36 40.10 60.85
C ASP A 25 12.08 38.74 60.77
N VAL A 26 12.07 38.12 59.59
CA VAL A 26 12.63 36.79 59.33
C VAL A 26 13.80 36.93 58.35
N PRO A 27 15.07 36.79 58.77
CA PRO A 27 15.61 36.64 60.13
C PRO A 27 15.64 37.97 60.94
N PRO A 28 15.88 37.92 62.28
CA PRO A 28 16.29 36.77 63.09
C PRO A 28 15.15 35.94 63.68
N ALA A 29 13.89 36.34 63.50
CA ALA A 29 12.78 35.52 63.95
C ALA A 29 12.69 34.22 63.13
N VAL A 30 12.19 33.16 63.76
CA VAL A 30 11.74 31.97 63.05
C VAL A 30 10.35 32.26 62.50
N ALA A 31 10.14 32.00 61.21
CA ALA A 31 8.84 32.22 60.58
C ALA A 31 7.75 31.35 61.24
N PRO A 32 6.59 31.91 61.60
CA PRO A 32 5.43 31.12 61.99
C PRO A 32 4.87 30.38 60.76
N THR A 33 3.96 29.42 60.98
CA THR A 33 3.21 28.77 59.88
C THR A 33 2.03 29.58 59.38
N SER A 34 1.62 30.62 60.11
CA SER A 34 0.55 31.52 59.70
C SER A 34 0.62 32.84 60.45
N ILE A 35 0.12 33.92 59.83
CA ILE A 35 -0.10 35.21 60.48
C ILE A 35 -1.56 35.66 60.27
N GLY A 36 -2.04 36.57 61.13
CA GLY A 36 -3.42 37.08 61.10
C GLY A 36 -3.48 38.59 61.12
N ALA A 37 -4.67 39.12 61.41
CA ALA A 37 -4.93 40.56 61.46
C ALA A 37 -3.88 41.32 62.30
N ASP A 38 -3.57 42.53 61.86
CA ASP A 38 -2.64 43.45 62.53
C ASP A 38 -1.21 42.91 62.67
N THR A 39 -0.82 41.93 61.85
CA THR A 39 0.54 41.40 61.78
C THR A 39 1.21 41.75 60.45
N VAL A 40 2.43 42.27 60.52
CA VAL A 40 3.32 42.49 59.38
C VAL A 40 4.49 41.52 59.49
N LEU A 41 4.69 40.65 58.50
CA LEU A 41 5.87 39.80 58.39
C LEU A 41 6.78 40.36 57.30
N ASN A 42 8.06 40.53 57.61
CA ASN A 42 9.09 40.89 56.64
C ASN A 42 10.07 39.72 56.48
N LEU A 43 10.14 39.17 55.26
CA LEU A 43 11.11 38.15 54.88
C LEU A 43 12.30 38.81 54.19
N PHE A 44 13.48 38.66 54.78
CA PHE A 44 14.76 39.17 54.30
C PHE A 44 15.67 38.02 53.85
N ASP A 45 16.82 38.36 53.26
CA ASP A 45 17.83 37.39 52.84
C ASP A 45 18.28 36.45 53.97
N GLY A 46 18.41 35.17 53.63
CA GLY A 46 18.71 34.09 54.59
C GLY A 46 17.52 33.65 55.44
N GLY A 47 16.35 34.28 55.30
CA GLY A 47 15.10 33.86 55.93
C GLY A 47 14.37 32.79 55.11
N GLU A 48 13.54 32.00 55.79
CA GLU A 48 12.70 30.99 55.15
C GLU A 48 11.28 31.04 55.72
N LEU A 49 10.27 31.12 54.84
CA LEU A 49 8.89 30.81 55.21
C LEU A 49 8.66 29.30 55.07
N PRO A 50 8.01 28.65 56.03
CA PRO A 50 7.78 27.21 55.97
C PRO A 50 6.78 26.86 54.85
N ALA A 51 6.75 25.58 54.48
CA ALA A 51 5.66 25.04 53.66
C ALA A 51 4.30 25.29 54.33
N ASP A 52 3.26 25.44 53.50
CA ASP A 52 1.87 25.67 53.95
C ASP A 52 1.68 26.97 54.75
N PHE A 53 2.55 27.96 54.54
CA PHE A 53 2.41 29.27 55.19
C PHE A 53 1.08 29.93 54.82
N GLN A 54 0.38 30.52 55.79
CA GLN A 54 -0.91 31.19 55.56
C GLN A 54 -0.87 32.67 55.97
N ALA A 55 -1.10 33.56 55.00
CA ALA A 55 -1.38 34.96 55.25
C ALA A 55 -2.90 35.14 55.38
N ASN A 56 -3.41 35.24 56.61
CA ASN A 56 -4.84 35.37 56.86
C ASN A 56 -5.32 36.83 56.79
N ALA A 57 -6.63 37.02 56.85
CA ALA A 57 -7.28 38.33 56.76
C ALA A 57 -6.63 39.41 57.63
N GLY A 58 -6.35 40.57 57.02
CA GLY A 58 -5.77 41.73 57.68
C GLY A 58 -4.26 41.66 57.91
N SER A 59 -3.58 40.60 57.45
CA SER A 59 -2.13 40.47 57.54
C SER A 59 -1.40 41.11 56.36
N ILE A 60 -0.15 41.50 56.58
CA ILE A 60 0.77 41.99 55.55
C ILE A 60 2.01 41.10 55.53
N VAL A 61 2.38 40.57 54.37
CA VAL A 61 3.62 39.83 54.16
C VAL A 61 4.47 40.60 53.15
N ASN A 62 5.67 41.02 53.54
CA ASN A 62 6.65 41.66 52.67
C ASN A 62 7.80 40.69 52.42
N ILE A 63 7.99 40.28 51.19
CA ILE A 63 9.03 39.37 50.74
C ILE A 63 10.08 40.19 49.97
N ALA A 64 11.14 40.57 50.66
CA ALA A 64 12.25 41.34 50.09
C ALA A 64 13.43 40.44 49.68
N GLY A 65 13.53 39.24 50.26
CA GLY A 65 14.60 38.27 50.04
C GLY A 65 14.21 36.89 50.59
N GLY A 66 15.20 36.01 50.75
CA GLY A 66 14.99 34.69 51.37
C GLY A 66 14.26 33.68 50.49
N VAL A 67 13.74 32.61 51.11
CA VAL A 67 13.05 31.51 50.43
C VAL A 67 11.62 31.37 50.96
N VAL A 68 10.64 31.26 50.07
CA VAL A 68 9.26 30.92 50.43
C VAL A 68 9.04 29.43 50.17
N GLY A 69 8.67 28.68 51.19
CA GLY A 69 8.31 27.27 51.05
C GLY A 69 7.06 27.06 50.18
N PRO A 70 6.82 25.81 49.73
CA PRO A 70 5.69 25.51 48.86
C PRO A 70 4.34 25.65 49.56
N ARG A 71 3.28 25.94 48.77
CA ARG A 71 1.88 26.08 49.21
C ARG A 71 1.65 27.27 50.14
N PHE A 72 2.23 28.43 49.79
CA PHE A 72 1.89 29.68 50.45
C PHE A 72 0.49 30.14 50.00
N ASP A 73 -0.45 30.25 50.94
CA ASP A 73 -1.80 30.79 50.71
C ASP A 73 -1.91 32.26 51.17
N ALA A 74 -2.18 33.16 50.22
CA ALA A 74 -2.69 34.50 50.50
C ALA A 74 -4.21 34.47 50.57
N ASN A 75 -4.76 34.43 51.79
CA ASN A 75 -6.20 34.34 52.02
C ASN A 75 -6.88 35.71 51.87
N ASP A 76 -8.22 35.70 51.88
CA ASP A 76 -9.07 36.91 51.79
C ASP A 76 -8.58 38.05 52.71
N MET A 77 -8.58 39.28 52.18
CA MET A 77 -8.12 40.51 52.85
C MET A 77 -6.65 40.51 53.35
N SER A 78 -5.81 39.58 52.92
CA SER A 78 -4.35 39.68 53.14
C SER A 78 -3.67 40.55 52.08
N VAL A 79 -2.51 41.13 52.42
CA VAL A 79 -1.66 41.84 51.48
C VAL A 79 -0.30 41.17 51.41
N VAL A 80 0.11 40.74 50.22
CA VAL A 80 1.42 40.14 49.97
C VAL A 80 2.20 41.02 49.00
N ASN A 81 3.37 41.50 49.41
CA ASN A 81 4.26 42.31 48.59
C ASN A 81 5.53 41.51 48.32
N ILE A 82 5.81 41.24 47.06
CA ILE A 82 6.98 40.48 46.60
C ILE A 82 7.88 41.44 45.82
N SER A 83 9.07 41.69 46.35
CA SER A 83 10.07 42.56 45.73
C SER A 83 11.44 41.89 45.53
N GLY A 84 11.57 40.63 45.94
CA GLY A 84 12.79 39.83 45.85
C GLY A 84 12.57 38.41 46.37
N GLY A 85 13.65 37.66 46.57
CA GLY A 85 13.62 36.29 47.11
C GLY A 85 13.22 35.22 46.09
N ARG A 86 13.29 33.97 46.53
CA ARG A 86 12.91 32.77 45.76
C ARG A 86 11.55 32.28 46.25
N VAL A 87 10.52 32.46 45.43
CA VAL A 87 9.12 32.24 45.79
C VAL A 87 8.68 30.85 45.35
N GLY A 88 8.45 29.94 46.31
CA GLY A 88 7.85 28.64 46.04
C GLY A 88 6.39 28.73 45.59
N PRO A 89 5.73 27.58 45.32
CA PRO A 89 4.34 27.55 44.86
C PRO A 89 3.38 28.36 45.73
N PHE A 90 2.61 29.23 45.09
CA PHE A 90 1.85 30.30 45.74
C PHE A 90 0.41 30.40 45.23
N VAL A 91 -0.56 30.61 46.12
CA VAL A 91 -1.98 30.78 45.80
C VAL A 91 -2.48 32.14 46.29
N ALA A 92 -2.92 32.98 45.36
CA ALA A 92 -3.69 34.19 45.66
C ALA A 92 -5.19 33.85 45.66
N ARG A 93 -5.78 33.73 46.85
CA ARG A 93 -7.22 33.44 46.99
C ARG A 93 -8.09 34.68 46.76
N ASP A 94 -9.37 34.44 46.53
CA ASP A 94 -10.38 35.49 46.38
C ASP A 94 -10.29 36.53 47.51
N GLY A 95 -10.27 37.82 47.14
CA GLY A 95 -10.20 38.95 48.07
C GLY A 95 -8.81 39.29 48.62
N SER A 96 -7.78 38.49 48.33
CA SER A 96 -6.38 38.84 48.62
C SER A 96 -5.85 39.95 47.70
N THR A 97 -4.82 40.67 48.15
CA THR A 97 -4.04 41.60 47.32
C THR A 97 -2.58 41.14 47.23
N VAL A 98 -2.07 40.94 46.02
CA VAL A 98 -0.68 40.51 45.78
C VAL A 98 0.00 41.48 44.83
N ASN A 99 1.11 42.07 45.27
CA ASN A 99 1.93 43.00 44.49
C ASN A 99 3.28 42.37 44.21
N ILE A 100 3.60 42.16 42.93
CA ILE A 100 4.83 41.50 42.47
C ILE A 100 5.69 42.54 41.75
N SER A 101 6.93 42.68 42.18
CA SER A 101 7.90 43.64 41.64
C SER A 101 9.34 43.12 41.58
N GLY A 102 9.58 41.90 42.04
CA GLY A 102 10.88 41.24 41.94
C GLY A 102 10.85 39.81 42.47
N GLY A 103 12.00 39.16 42.45
CA GLY A 103 12.20 37.76 42.86
C GLY A 103 12.06 36.75 41.73
N THR A 104 12.32 35.48 42.04
CA THR A 104 12.14 34.33 41.15
C THR A 104 11.03 33.43 41.66
N PHE A 105 10.46 32.62 40.76
CA PHE A 105 9.40 31.67 41.09
C PHE A 105 9.92 30.26 40.88
N ALA A 106 9.60 29.37 41.81
CA ALA A 106 9.91 27.96 41.66
C ALA A 106 8.90 27.25 40.75
N ASP A 107 9.33 26.12 40.20
CA ASP A 107 8.50 25.19 39.43
C ASP A 107 7.21 24.80 40.18
N PHE A 108 6.14 24.54 39.44
CA PHE A 108 4.80 24.13 39.88
C PHE A 108 3.92 25.19 40.58
N GLY A 109 4.18 26.49 40.40
CA GLY A 109 3.03 27.37 40.17
C GLY A 109 2.90 28.67 40.94
N PHE A 110 2.28 29.61 40.24
CA PHE A 110 1.50 30.70 40.81
C PHE A 110 0.02 30.54 40.39
N PHE A 111 -0.87 30.39 41.38
CA PHE A 111 -2.31 30.28 41.19
C PHE A 111 -3.01 31.55 41.64
N THR A 112 -3.95 32.03 40.83
CA THR A 112 -4.78 33.17 41.19
C THR A 112 -6.26 32.81 41.01
N GLU A 113 -7.04 32.99 42.07
CA GLU A 113 -8.50 32.86 42.01
C GLU A 113 -9.11 34.14 41.39
N ASN A 114 -10.34 34.04 40.87
CA ASN A 114 -10.92 35.06 39.98
C ASN A 114 -11.12 36.44 40.62
N LEU A 115 -11.27 36.49 41.95
CA LEU A 115 -11.50 37.72 42.71
C LEU A 115 -10.27 38.13 43.54
N SER A 116 -9.11 37.52 43.28
CA SER A 116 -7.83 38.02 43.80
C SER A 116 -7.39 39.29 43.05
N ASN A 117 -6.69 40.20 43.75
CA ASN A 117 -6.15 41.42 43.14
C ASN A 117 -4.64 41.31 42.99
N VAL A 118 -4.18 40.91 41.81
CA VAL A 118 -2.78 40.62 41.52
C VAL A 118 -2.20 41.68 40.59
N THR A 119 -1.12 42.33 41.02
CA THR A 119 -0.42 43.34 40.24
C THR A 119 1.02 42.93 39.94
N PHE A 120 1.41 42.91 38.68
CA PHE A 120 2.81 42.79 38.23
C PHE A 120 3.36 44.17 37.91
N ALA A 121 4.48 44.55 38.54
CA ALA A 121 5.18 45.80 38.33
C ALA A 121 6.53 45.54 37.66
N GLY A 122 6.72 46.10 36.46
CA GLY A 122 7.81 45.71 35.59
C GLY A 122 7.78 46.42 34.24
N GLY A 123 8.48 45.86 33.27
CA GLY A 123 8.52 46.31 31.89
C GLY A 123 8.60 45.11 30.96
N ASP A 124 8.60 45.39 29.65
CA ASP A 124 8.75 44.37 28.60
C ASP A 124 7.74 43.21 28.71
N PHE A 125 6.54 43.48 29.20
CA PHE A 125 5.50 42.46 29.32
C PHE A 125 5.02 41.98 27.96
N ARG A 126 4.92 40.67 27.79
CA ARG A 126 4.56 40.01 26.53
C ARG A 126 3.53 38.90 26.71
N ILE A 127 2.74 38.72 25.67
CA ILE A 127 2.06 37.46 25.36
C ILE A 127 2.81 36.90 24.16
N ASP A 128 3.48 35.76 24.37
CA ASP A 128 4.41 35.17 23.40
C ASP A 128 5.46 36.20 22.96
N ASP A 129 5.60 36.51 21.66
CA ASP A 129 6.51 37.56 21.17
C ASP A 129 5.94 38.98 21.21
N GLN A 130 4.64 39.14 21.45
CA GLN A 130 3.96 40.43 21.34
C GLN A 130 4.02 41.22 22.63
N LEU A 131 4.57 42.44 22.57
CA LEU A 131 4.52 43.39 23.68
C LEU A 131 3.08 43.82 23.98
N ILE A 132 2.75 43.86 25.27
CA ILE A 132 1.42 44.30 25.73
C ILE A 132 1.31 45.83 25.61
N ALA A 133 0.31 46.28 24.86
CA ALA A 133 0.06 47.70 24.62
C ALA A 133 -0.49 48.43 25.87
N GLY A 134 -0.52 49.77 25.82
CA GLY A 134 -1.05 50.60 26.91
C GLY A 134 -0.06 50.90 28.04
N LEU A 135 1.17 50.39 27.94
CA LEU A 135 2.24 50.56 28.93
C LEU A 135 3.33 51.54 28.47
N GLY A 136 2.93 52.74 28.01
CA GLY A 136 3.80 53.70 27.33
C GLY A 136 4.81 54.46 28.20
N GLY A 137 4.83 54.25 29.52
CA GLY A 137 5.82 54.86 30.42
C GLY A 137 5.59 54.53 31.90
N PRO A 138 6.57 54.76 32.79
CA PRO A 138 6.46 54.42 34.20
C PRO A 138 5.18 54.96 34.87
N GLY A 139 4.48 54.11 35.61
CA GLY A 139 3.21 54.40 36.27
C GLY A 139 1.96 54.09 35.44
N SER A 140 2.07 53.87 34.12
CA SER A 140 0.93 53.41 33.33
C SER A 140 0.49 52.01 33.77
N THR A 141 -0.81 51.76 33.82
CA THR A 141 -1.38 50.45 34.13
C THR A 141 -2.25 49.95 32.99
N THR A 142 -2.28 48.63 32.81
CA THR A 142 -3.24 47.97 31.90
C THR A 142 -3.74 46.68 32.54
N PRO A 143 -5.04 46.35 32.44
CA PRO A 143 -5.51 45.03 32.81
C PRO A 143 -5.00 43.99 31.80
N LEU A 144 -4.78 42.76 32.27
CA LEU A 144 -4.46 41.60 31.44
C LEU A 144 -5.32 40.41 31.86
N THR A 145 -6.03 39.84 30.88
CA THR A 145 -6.51 38.46 30.95
C THR A 145 -5.61 37.64 30.04
N ILE A 146 -4.98 36.58 30.57
CA ILE A 146 -4.15 35.70 29.73
C ILE A 146 -5.06 34.98 28.74
N PRO A 147 -4.86 35.16 27.43
CA PRO A 147 -5.73 34.57 26.42
C PRO A 147 -5.56 33.05 26.34
N GLY A 148 -6.55 32.38 25.76
CA GLY A 148 -6.51 30.95 25.49
C GLY A 148 -6.81 30.07 26.70
N ASP A 149 -6.64 28.75 26.54
CA ASP A 149 -6.82 27.72 27.57
C ASP A 149 -5.48 27.04 27.92
N ALA A 150 -5.53 26.01 28.76
CA ALA A 150 -4.33 25.22 29.11
C ALA A 150 -3.73 24.46 27.92
N ILE A 151 -4.42 24.45 26.78
CA ILE A 151 -4.03 23.71 25.58
C ILE A 151 -3.37 24.64 24.56
N SER A 152 -3.77 25.91 24.47
CA SER A 152 -3.21 26.91 23.54
C SER A 152 -1.77 27.35 23.84
N GLY A 153 -1.23 27.07 25.03
CA GLY A 153 0.22 27.22 25.30
C GLY A 153 0.79 28.62 25.36
N VAL A 154 -0.06 29.66 25.36
CA VAL A 154 0.36 31.05 25.46
C VAL A 154 1.25 31.27 26.69
N THR A 155 2.38 31.93 26.46
CA THR A 155 3.33 32.33 27.50
C THR A 155 3.15 33.80 27.85
N PHE A 156 2.86 34.10 29.11
CA PHE A 156 2.96 35.44 29.67
C PHE A 156 4.35 35.65 30.26
N SER A 157 5.11 36.61 29.75
CA SER A 157 6.46 36.89 30.22
C SER A 157 6.73 38.38 30.40
N GLY A 158 7.83 38.73 31.06
CA GLY A 158 8.24 40.11 31.22
C GLY A 158 9.51 40.25 32.03
N THR A 159 9.79 41.48 32.47
CA THR A 159 10.88 41.78 33.40
C THR A 159 10.30 42.55 34.58
N LEU A 160 10.54 42.07 35.80
CA LEU A 160 10.08 42.72 37.02
C LEU A 160 10.89 43.99 37.34
N ALA A 161 10.41 44.79 38.28
CA ALA A 161 11.03 46.06 38.66
C ALA A 161 12.48 45.93 39.18
N ASP A 162 12.83 44.77 39.73
CA ASP A 162 14.20 44.42 40.16
C ASP A 162 15.11 43.99 39.00
N GLY A 163 14.57 43.86 37.78
CA GLY A 163 15.29 43.42 36.59
C GLY A 163 15.25 41.92 36.33
N THR A 164 14.57 41.13 37.17
CA THR A 164 14.45 39.68 37.02
C THR A 164 13.43 39.33 35.93
N PRO A 165 13.80 38.55 34.90
CA PRO A 165 12.85 38.01 33.94
C PRO A 165 11.92 36.99 34.60
N PHE A 166 10.73 36.80 34.03
CA PHE A 166 9.81 35.74 34.44
C PHE A 166 9.01 35.24 33.25
N ALA A 167 8.48 34.02 33.35
CA ALA A 167 7.51 33.47 32.42
C ALA A 167 6.48 32.60 33.13
N PHE A 168 5.27 32.57 32.59
CA PHE A 168 4.19 31.68 33.03
C PHE A 168 3.45 31.17 31.81
N SER A 169 3.23 29.85 31.73
CA SER A 169 2.38 29.23 30.71
C SER A 169 1.25 28.46 31.37
N ARG A 170 0.06 28.48 30.75
CA ARG A 170 -1.08 27.66 31.20
C ARG A 170 -0.93 26.17 30.83
N GLN A 171 0.07 25.81 30.02
CA GLN A 171 0.41 24.42 29.72
C GLN A 171 1.07 23.73 30.92
N GLU A 172 1.84 24.48 31.69
CA GLU A 172 2.41 24.06 32.95
C GLU A 172 1.27 23.69 33.90
N SER A 173 1.27 22.47 34.43
CA SER A 173 0.17 22.03 35.30
C SER A 173 0.08 22.81 36.62
N GLY A 174 1.16 23.53 36.98
CA GLY A 174 1.32 24.35 38.17
C GLY A 174 0.83 25.79 38.03
N SER A 175 1.26 26.56 37.04
CA SER A 175 0.86 27.97 36.96
C SER A 175 -0.55 28.19 36.38
N ARG A 176 -1.46 28.78 37.17
CA ARG A 176 -2.80 29.16 36.72
C ARG A 176 -3.16 30.57 37.16
N LEU A 177 -2.83 31.53 36.32
CA LEU A 177 -3.21 32.91 36.52
C LEU A 177 -4.68 33.12 36.07
N GLY A 178 -5.63 32.82 36.96
CA GLY A 178 -7.05 33.11 36.80
C GLY A 178 -7.41 34.57 37.10
N GLY A 179 -8.57 35.01 36.61
CA GLY A 179 -9.04 36.39 36.82
C GLY A 179 -8.34 37.44 35.95
N MET A 180 -8.56 38.71 36.29
CA MET A 180 -7.98 39.86 35.60
C MET A 180 -6.78 40.37 36.40
N LEU A 181 -5.58 40.28 35.81
CA LEU A 181 -4.35 40.80 36.37
C LEU A 181 -4.24 42.31 36.10
N THR A 182 -3.48 43.02 36.93
CA THR A 182 -3.06 44.39 36.65
C THR A 182 -1.58 44.43 36.32
N LEU A 183 -1.20 44.97 35.17
CA LEU A 183 0.19 45.27 34.85
C LEU A 183 0.46 46.73 35.15
N ARG A 184 1.62 47.03 35.73
CA ARG A 184 2.09 48.38 36.03
C ARG A 184 3.48 48.57 35.45
N ALA A 185 3.63 49.49 34.51
CA ALA A 185 4.92 49.84 33.96
C ALA A 185 5.81 50.53 35.01
N VAL A 186 7.07 50.15 35.10
CA VAL A 186 8.10 50.80 35.93
C VAL A 186 9.39 50.95 35.13
N GLY A 187 10.28 51.84 35.56
CA GLY A 187 11.62 51.92 34.99
C GLY A 187 12.44 50.70 35.40
N LEU A 188 12.91 49.93 34.42
CA LEU A 188 13.78 48.78 34.69
C LEU A 188 15.19 49.24 35.08
N PRO A 189 15.90 48.47 35.92
CA PRO A 189 17.29 48.77 36.25
C PRO A 189 18.18 48.66 35.01
N ALA A 190 19.33 49.34 35.03
CA ALA A 190 20.33 49.21 33.96
C ALA A 190 20.77 47.74 33.81
N ILE A 191 21.00 47.32 32.56
CA ILE A 191 21.52 45.98 32.28
C ILE A 191 22.96 45.91 32.81
N GLY A 192 23.27 44.80 33.48
CA GLY A 192 24.57 44.55 34.08
C GLY A 192 25.66 44.22 33.05
N PRO A 193 26.76 43.56 33.47
CA PRO A 193 27.80 43.10 32.58
C PRO A 193 27.24 42.23 31.43
N ALA A 194 27.83 42.39 30.25
CA ALA A 194 27.45 41.63 29.06
C ALA A 194 27.82 40.14 29.18
N VAL A 195 28.85 39.80 29.95
CA VAL A 195 29.25 38.41 30.24
C VAL A 195 29.39 38.27 31.74
N ILE A 196 28.82 37.19 32.29
CA ILE A 196 28.87 36.83 33.71
C ILE A 196 29.36 35.38 33.77
N THR A 197 30.44 35.12 34.51
CA THR A 197 31.03 33.78 34.64
C THR A 197 30.72 33.20 36.02
N ALA A 198 30.01 32.08 36.07
CA ALA A 198 29.45 31.53 37.30
C ALA A 198 30.50 31.16 38.35
N SER A 199 31.72 30.78 37.94
CA SER A 199 32.80 30.44 38.85
C SER A 199 33.47 31.64 39.54
N THR A 200 33.37 32.85 38.98
CA THR A 200 34.10 34.04 39.45
C THR A 200 33.23 35.22 39.84
N ASP A 201 32.07 35.36 39.21
CA ASP A 201 31.22 36.54 39.32
C ASP A 201 30.02 36.28 40.24
N THR A 202 29.45 37.36 40.76
CA THR A 202 28.15 37.27 41.46
C THR A 202 27.06 37.01 40.43
N ILE A 203 26.32 35.92 40.64
CA ILE A 203 25.25 35.48 39.76
C ILE A 203 23.96 36.26 40.07
N PRO A 204 23.36 36.99 39.12
CA PRO A 204 22.05 37.60 39.30
C PRO A 204 20.93 36.54 39.32
N LEU A 205 19.73 36.91 39.73
CA LEU A 205 18.56 36.02 39.67
C LEU A 205 18.14 35.67 38.23
N GLY A 206 18.53 36.50 37.28
CA GLY A 206 18.31 36.25 35.86
C GLY A 206 19.09 37.21 34.97
N ILE A 207 19.06 36.96 33.67
CA ILE A 207 19.78 37.75 32.66
C ILE A 207 18.84 38.26 31.57
N ARG A 208 19.17 39.42 31.01
CA ARG A 208 18.37 40.14 30.01
C ARG A 208 19.10 40.27 28.68
N SER A 209 18.42 40.88 27.72
CA SER A 209 18.92 41.10 26.36
C SER A 209 20.37 41.59 26.32
N GLY A 210 21.21 40.88 25.54
CA GLY A 210 22.62 41.19 25.36
C GLY A 210 23.55 40.68 26.47
N GLN A 211 23.03 39.97 27.48
CA GLN A 211 23.85 39.32 28.50
C GLN A 211 24.06 37.82 28.20
N THR A 212 25.23 37.32 28.56
CA THR A 212 25.60 35.90 28.50
C THR A 212 26.00 35.40 29.90
N MET A 213 25.32 34.37 30.39
CA MET A 213 25.73 33.61 31.58
C MET A 213 26.59 32.43 31.16
N VAL A 214 27.85 32.39 31.57
CA VAL A 214 28.77 31.28 31.33
C VAL A 214 28.83 30.41 32.58
N VAL A 215 28.36 29.17 32.48
CA VAL A 215 28.47 28.14 33.52
C VAL A 215 29.65 27.24 33.15
N ASP A 216 30.83 27.65 33.58
CA ASP A 216 32.12 27.00 33.34
C ASP A 216 32.46 25.94 34.40
N ASP A 217 33.63 25.30 34.26
CA ASP A 217 34.09 24.25 35.17
C ASP A 217 34.14 24.73 36.62
N GLY A 218 33.43 24.02 37.51
CA GLY A 218 33.26 24.40 38.92
C GLY A 218 32.26 25.54 39.17
N GLY A 219 31.72 26.15 38.11
CA GLY A 219 30.63 27.12 38.19
C GLY A 219 29.29 26.44 38.47
N VAL A 220 28.50 27.04 39.37
CA VAL A 220 27.17 26.53 39.75
C VAL A 220 26.13 27.63 39.57
N LEU A 221 25.22 27.45 38.62
CA LEU A 221 24.05 28.30 38.48
C LEU A 221 23.00 27.87 39.53
N PRO A 222 22.46 28.78 40.35
CA PRO A 222 21.45 28.45 41.34
C PRO A 222 20.15 28.02 40.67
N ALA A 223 19.28 27.36 41.44
CA ALA A 223 17.94 27.00 40.98
C ALA A 223 17.05 28.25 40.80
N ASP A 224 16.01 28.10 39.97
CA ASP A 224 15.05 29.15 39.58
C ASP A 224 15.75 30.36 38.95
N PHE A 225 16.67 30.10 38.02
CA PHE A 225 17.35 31.15 37.26
C PHE A 225 16.58 31.42 35.98
N ASN A 226 16.32 32.69 35.68
CA ASN A 226 15.52 33.09 34.52
C ASN A 226 16.37 33.77 33.45
N ALA A 227 16.43 33.17 32.25
CA ALA A 227 17.03 33.74 31.05
C ALA A 227 15.96 34.40 30.17
N GLY A 228 15.96 35.73 30.11
CA GLY A 228 14.96 36.50 29.37
C GLY A 228 15.34 36.78 27.92
N TRP A 229 14.42 37.43 27.20
CA TRP A 229 14.52 37.72 25.77
C TRP A 229 15.88 38.28 25.32
N GLY A 230 16.50 37.64 24.34
CA GLY A 230 17.77 38.05 23.72
C GLY A 230 19.00 37.83 24.60
N SER A 231 18.89 37.05 25.68
CA SER A 231 20.02 36.63 26.51
C SER A 231 20.55 35.25 26.09
N THR A 232 21.71 34.85 26.61
CA THR A 232 22.31 33.54 26.34
C THR A 232 22.82 32.88 27.62
N VAL A 233 22.60 31.57 27.76
CA VAL A 233 23.24 30.74 28.79
C VAL A 233 24.19 29.76 28.10
N GLU A 234 25.47 29.77 28.44
CA GLU A 234 26.49 28.83 27.95
C GLU A 234 26.85 27.83 29.05
N ILE A 235 26.39 26.59 28.91
CA ILE A 235 26.71 25.48 29.82
C ILE A 235 27.88 24.71 29.23
N ARG A 236 29.01 24.72 29.94
CA ARG A 236 30.28 24.12 29.51
C ARG A 236 30.59 22.89 30.37
N GLU A 237 31.57 22.11 29.94
CA GLU A 237 32.06 20.95 30.70
C GLU A 237 32.44 21.35 32.14
N GLY A 238 32.03 20.54 33.11
CA GLY A 238 32.25 20.79 34.54
C GLY A 238 31.28 21.80 35.20
N GLY A 239 30.47 22.51 34.43
CA GLY A 239 29.44 23.42 34.94
C GLY A 239 28.18 22.69 35.41
N VAL A 240 27.56 23.21 36.47
CA VAL A 240 26.31 22.66 37.03
C VAL A 240 25.21 23.72 37.01
N VAL A 241 24.07 23.39 36.42
CA VAL A 241 22.87 24.22 36.43
C VAL A 241 21.86 23.65 37.43
N GLY A 242 21.41 24.50 38.36
CA GLY A 242 20.34 24.18 39.29
C GLY A 242 19.02 23.85 38.59
N ARG A 243 18.06 23.34 39.37
CA ARG A 243 16.71 23.04 38.85
C ARG A 243 15.98 24.30 38.41
N ASN A 244 15.02 24.17 37.52
CA ASN A 244 14.17 25.28 37.07
C ASN A 244 14.95 26.40 36.38
N LEU A 245 15.79 26.05 35.40
CA LEU A 245 16.31 27.04 34.47
C LEU A 245 15.22 27.35 33.45
N GLU A 246 14.67 28.56 33.50
CA GLU A 246 13.63 29.02 32.58
C GLU A 246 14.22 29.90 31.49
N ALA A 247 14.03 29.55 30.22
CA ALA A 247 14.45 30.36 29.09
C ALA A 247 13.26 30.81 28.26
N THR A 248 13.05 32.13 28.16
CA THR A 248 12.00 32.72 27.31
C THR A 248 12.61 33.73 26.34
N GLY A 249 12.46 33.48 25.03
CA GLY A 249 13.15 34.27 24.01
C GLY A 249 14.69 34.25 24.11
N ALA A 250 15.24 33.32 24.90
CA ALA A 250 16.66 33.20 25.22
C ALA A 250 17.27 31.97 24.56
N THR A 251 18.59 31.97 24.40
CA THR A 251 19.33 30.81 23.85
C THR A 251 20.12 30.12 24.96
N ILE A 252 19.94 28.81 25.12
CA ILE A 252 20.77 27.95 25.95
C ILE A 252 21.68 27.16 25.03
N ASN A 253 23.00 27.26 25.21
CA ASN A 253 23.99 26.46 24.50
C ASN A 253 24.67 25.53 25.50
N MET A 254 24.43 24.23 25.38
CA MET A 254 25.00 23.18 26.23
C MET A 254 26.00 22.35 25.44
N THR A 255 27.28 22.51 25.77
CA THR A 255 28.39 21.76 25.15
C THR A 255 28.92 20.65 26.06
N GLY A 256 28.53 20.67 27.33
CA GLY A 256 28.91 19.72 28.39
C GLY A 256 28.16 20.05 29.67
N GLY A 257 28.69 19.60 30.81
CA GLY A 257 28.13 19.92 32.13
C GLY A 257 26.86 19.14 32.45
N GLU A 258 26.16 19.57 33.50
CA GLU A 258 24.96 18.91 34.03
C GLU A 258 23.88 19.94 34.38
N SER A 259 22.65 19.70 33.91
CA SER A 259 21.46 20.31 34.50
C SER A 259 20.87 19.35 35.52
N LEU A 260 20.48 19.85 36.69
CA LEU A 260 19.86 19.06 37.76
C LEU A 260 18.37 18.73 37.51
N GLY A 261 17.83 19.10 36.35
CA GLY A 261 16.47 18.81 35.89
C GLY A 261 15.58 20.05 35.86
N ASP A 262 14.32 19.86 35.48
CA ASP A 262 13.33 20.93 35.44
C ASP A 262 13.78 22.09 34.52
N LEU A 263 14.50 21.83 33.42
CA LEU A 263 14.89 22.88 32.46
C LEU A 263 13.71 23.18 31.54
N GLU A 264 13.32 24.45 31.45
CA GLU A 264 12.14 24.90 30.73
C GLU A 264 12.50 25.84 29.58
N VAL A 265 12.07 25.48 28.37
CA VAL A 265 12.22 26.30 27.16
C VAL A 265 10.84 26.82 26.77
N PHE A 266 10.56 28.07 27.13
CA PHE A 266 9.33 28.78 26.81
C PHE A 266 9.36 29.36 25.39
N TYR A 267 8.26 30.03 25.01
CA TYR A 267 8.08 30.67 23.72
C TYR A 267 9.32 31.49 23.28
N GLY A 268 9.80 31.22 22.07
CA GLY A 268 10.99 31.86 21.49
C GLY A 268 12.32 31.43 22.11
N GLY A 269 12.30 30.59 23.13
CA GLY A 269 13.49 29.98 23.72
C GLY A 269 14.07 28.91 22.81
N VAL A 270 15.39 28.77 22.82
CA VAL A 270 16.11 27.77 22.03
C VAL A 270 17.15 27.06 22.89
N LEU A 271 17.06 25.74 23.01
CA LEU A 271 18.10 24.88 23.57
C LEU A 271 18.93 24.27 22.45
N ASN A 272 20.25 24.49 22.44
CA ASN A 272 21.20 23.82 21.57
C ASN A 272 22.12 22.95 22.42
N MET A 273 21.99 21.63 22.33
CA MET A 273 22.78 20.66 23.09
C MET A 273 23.65 19.82 22.16
N SER A 274 24.93 19.72 22.49
CA SER A 274 25.91 18.87 21.78
C SER A 274 26.67 17.92 22.71
N GLY A 275 26.50 18.07 24.04
CA GLY A 275 27.11 17.22 25.05
C GLY A 275 26.55 17.51 26.44
N GLY A 276 26.97 16.72 27.43
CA GLY A 276 26.54 16.85 28.83
C GLY A 276 25.32 16.01 29.20
N VAL A 277 24.75 16.28 30.37
CA VAL A 277 23.61 15.54 30.95
C VAL A 277 22.46 16.49 31.27
N LEU A 278 21.31 16.23 30.65
CA LEU A 278 20.06 16.93 30.95
C LEU A 278 19.19 16.01 31.81
N ASN A 279 19.28 16.10 33.14
CA ASN A 279 18.51 15.24 34.05
C ASN A 279 16.98 15.40 33.83
N PRO A 280 16.15 14.41 34.23
CA PRO A 280 14.72 14.37 33.88
C PRO A 280 13.89 15.62 34.20
N SER A 281 12.66 15.64 33.67
CA SER A 281 11.65 16.71 33.82
C SER A 281 11.93 17.99 33.02
N ASN A 282 12.49 17.86 31.82
CA ASN A 282 12.69 19.04 30.95
C ASN A 282 11.51 19.23 30.03
N ASP A 283 11.10 20.48 29.86
CA ASP A 283 9.90 20.86 29.12
C ASP A 283 10.23 21.87 28.02
N ILE A 284 9.88 21.53 26.79
CA ILE A 284 9.87 22.46 25.66
C ILE A 284 8.42 22.89 25.46
N PHE A 285 8.09 24.07 25.98
CA PHE A 285 6.74 24.64 25.91
C PHE A 285 6.43 25.18 24.51
N SER A 286 5.17 25.56 24.29
CA SER A 286 4.71 26.11 23.02
C SER A 286 5.60 27.24 22.50
N GLY A 287 6.02 27.12 21.24
CA GLY A 287 6.95 28.04 20.57
C GLY A 287 8.41 27.93 21.01
N GLY A 288 8.76 26.97 21.87
CA GLY A 288 10.13 26.62 22.23
C GLY A 288 10.74 25.61 21.25
N VAL A 289 12.06 25.64 21.11
CA VAL A 289 12.82 24.73 20.23
C VAL A 289 13.97 24.09 20.98
N ALA A 290 14.17 22.79 20.81
CA ALA A 290 15.36 22.07 21.27
C ALA A 290 16.06 21.35 20.13
N ASN A 291 17.34 21.67 19.92
CA ASN A 291 18.25 21.01 18.99
C ASN A 291 19.27 20.20 19.77
N ILE A 292 19.19 18.87 19.72
CA ILE A 292 20.06 17.96 20.49
C ILE A 292 20.84 17.09 19.52
N SER A 293 22.16 17.20 19.56
CA SER A 293 23.11 16.53 18.65
C SER A 293 24.10 15.61 19.37
N GLY A 294 24.06 15.58 20.71
CA GLY A 294 24.86 14.69 21.54
C GLY A 294 24.53 14.84 23.03
N GLY A 295 25.07 13.94 23.85
CA GLY A 295 24.86 13.90 25.30
C GLY A 295 23.74 12.94 25.73
N MET A 296 23.38 13.01 27.02
CA MET A 296 22.40 12.10 27.65
C MET A 296 21.17 12.87 28.12
N VAL A 297 20.00 12.43 27.65
CA VAL A 297 18.68 12.98 28.01
C VAL A 297 17.78 11.82 28.48
N PRO A 298 17.64 11.57 29.79
CA PRO A 298 16.79 10.49 30.27
C PRO A 298 15.32 10.72 29.91
N GLN A 299 14.85 11.97 29.95
CA GLN A 299 13.46 12.31 29.64
C GLN A 299 13.31 13.76 29.20
N ILE A 300 12.48 13.98 28.18
CA ILE A 300 12.06 15.30 27.72
C ILE A 300 10.57 15.30 27.35
N TYR A 301 9.92 16.43 27.60
CA TYR A 301 8.53 16.71 27.25
C TYR A 301 8.50 17.80 26.17
N VAL A 302 7.69 17.58 25.14
CA VAL A 302 7.52 18.51 24.02
C VAL A 302 6.05 18.86 23.94
N TRP A 303 5.73 20.11 24.24
CA TRP A 303 4.35 20.59 24.27
C TRP A 303 3.86 20.96 22.87
N ARG A 304 2.57 21.32 22.76
CA ARG A 304 1.97 21.74 21.50
C ARG A 304 2.77 22.92 20.91
N ASP A 305 2.95 22.93 19.59
CA ASP A 305 3.66 23.96 18.82
C ASP A 305 5.14 24.10 19.22
N ALA A 306 5.67 23.13 19.96
CA ALA A 306 7.09 23.03 20.29
C ALA A 306 7.80 22.04 19.36
N GLU A 307 9.09 22.27 19.14
CA GLU A 307 9.92 21.50 18.21
C GLU A 307 11.11 20.84 18.94
N LEU A 308 11.30 19.54 18.70
CA LEU A 308 12.46 18.79 19.15
C LEU A 308 13.17 18.16 17.96
N HIS A 309 14.43 18.53 17.77
CA HIS A 309 15.30 17.97 16.74
C HIS A 309 16.40 17.13 17.39
N LEU A 310 16.43 15.85 17.09
CA LEU A 310 17.43 14.90 17.57
C LEU A 310 18.35 14.49 16.41
N SER A 311 19.66 14.55 16.62
CA SER A 311 20.67 14.17 15.63
C SER A 311 21.93 13.58 16.27
N GLY A 312 22.87 13.08 15.47
CA GLY A 312 24.18 12.62 15.93
C GLY A 312 24.12 11.45 16.91
N ASP A 313 25.09 11.36 17.81
CA ASP A 313 25.22 10.31 18.83
C ASP A 313 24.41 10.64 20.10
N THR A 314 23.15 11.06 19.93
CA THR A 314 22.30 11.45 21.05
C THR A 314 21.65 10.23 21.71
N LEU A 315 21.73 10.15 23.04
CA LEU A 315 21.04 9.15 23.84
C LEU A 315 19.82 9.77 24.55
N VAL A 316 18.62 9.57 23.97
CA VAL A 316 17.36 10.00 24.59
C VAL A 316 16.58 8.78 25.04
N SER A 317 16.42 8.57 26.36
CA SER A 317 15.74 7.37 26.85
C SER A 317 14.22 7.44 26.66
N GLN A 318 13.62 8.64 26.79
CA GLN A 318 12.18 8.83 26.60
C GLN A 318 11.85 10.23 26.07
N VAL A 319 11.03 10.29 25.02
CA VAL A 319 10.39 11.52 24.54
C VAL A 319 8.89 11.44 24.79
N ASN A 320 8.33 12.49 25.40
CA ASN A 320 6.90 12.63 25.63
C ASN A 320 6.35 13.78 24.77
N LEU A 321 5.48 13.45 23.81
CA LEU A 321 4.89 14.40 22.88
C LEU A 321 3.46 14.76 23.29
N ALA A 322 3.17 16.06 23.30
CA ALA A 322 1.81 16.57 23.35
C ALA A 322 1.24 16.69 21.92
N PRO A 323 -0.09 16.62 21.73
CA PRO A 323 -0.72 16.83 20.44
C PRO A 323 -0.39 18.19 19.82
N GLY A 324 0.14 18.18 18.59
CA GLY A 324 0.55 19.39 17.87
C GLY A 324 2.04 19.73 18.03
N SER A 325 2.83 18.85 18.65
CA SER A 325 4.30 19.00 18.68
C SER A 325 4.95 18.50 17.39
N THR A 326 6.23 18.84 17.21
CA THR A 326 7.08 18.31 16.13
C THR A 326 8.28 17.59 16.71
N LEU A 327 8.57 16.38 16.22
CA LEU A 327 9.79 15.64 16.50
C LEU A 327 10.47 15.26 15.18
N THR A 328 11.73 15.65 15.03
CA THR A 328 12.59 15.25 13.91
C THR A 328 13.76 14.43 14.44
N ILE A 329 14.06 13.30 13.79
CA ILE A 329 15.14 12.38 14.16
C ILE A 329 16.04 12.14 12.95
N ASP A 330 17.34 12.38 13.10
CA ASP A 330 18.36 12.15 12.08
C ASP A 330 19.62 11.50 12.69
N GLY A 331 20.55 11.01 11.87
CA GLY A 331 21.81 10.41 12.33
C GLY A 331 21.65 9.09 13.08
N ASP A 332 22.44 8.87 14.13
CA ASP A 332 22.54 7.61 14.88
C ASP A 332 21.80 7.66 16.23
N VAL A 333 20.72 8.44 16.30
CA VAL A 333 19.90 8.61 17.51
C VAL A 333 19.31 7.26 17.97
N PHE A 334 19.37 7.00 19.27
CA PHE A 334 18.71 5.85 19.89
C PHE A 334 17.55 6.32 20.79
N LEU A 335 16.31 6.08 20.35
CA LEU A 335 15.09 6.45 21.07
C LEU A 335 14.23 5.19 21.37
N PRO A 336 14.44 4.54 22.53
CA PRO A 336 13.76 3.29 22.86
C PRO A 336 12.34 3.49 23.39
N THR A 337 11.91 4.72 23.70
CA THR A 337 10.56 5.00 24.20
C THR A 337 10.03 6.34 23.70
N LEU A 338 9.03 6.29 22.83
CA LEU A 338 8.21 7.43 22.45
C LEU A 338 6.82 7.32 23.08
N ARG A 339 6.31 8.40 23.67
CA ARG A 339 4.98 8.44 24.29
C ARG A 339 4.20 9.67 23.88
N PHE A 340 2.90 9.49 23.68
CA PHE A 340 1.94 10.59 23.58
C PHE A 340 1.20 10.69 24.92
N PHE A 341 1.41 11.78 25.66
CA PHE A 341 0.95 11.87 27.05
C PHE A 341 -0.41 12.56 27.22
N ARG A 342 -1.03 13.02 26.11
CA ARG A 342 -2.39 13.58 26.07
C ARG A 342 -3.11 13.11 24.82
N SER A 343 -4.44 13.02 24.89
CA SER A 343 -5.28 12.73 23.73
C SER A 343 -5.32 13.94 22.78
N ALA A 344 -5.19 13.70 21.48
CA ALA A 344 -5.28 14.74 20.46
C ALA A 344 -6.70 15.33 20.37
N PRO A 345 -6.86 16.66 20.49
CA PRO A 345 -8.12 17.32 20.15
C PRO A 345 -8.43 17.18 18.65
N PRO A 346 -9.71 17.32 18.25
CA PRO A 346 -10.08 17.31 16.83
C PRO A 346 -9.30 18.36 16.03
N GLY A 347 -8.73 17.95 14.90
CA GLY A 347 -7.99 18.84 13.98
C GLY A 347 -6.57 19.20 14.39
N VAL A 348 -6.05 18.61 15.48
CA VAL A 348 -4.65 18.81 15.91
C VAL A 348 -3.86 17.55 15.58
N THR A 349 -2.80 17.71 14.78
CA THR A 349 -1.93 16.62 14.33
C THR A 349 -0.51 16.84 14.84
N THR A 350 0.15 15.78 15.30
CA THR A 350 1.57 15.79 15.70
C THR A 350 2.43 15.40 14.52
N THR A 351 3.55 16.09 14.30
CA THR A 351 4.46 15.80 13.19
C THR A 351 5.64 14.96 13.70
N LEU A 352 5.94 13.86 13.00
CA LEU A 352 7.11 13.03 13.26
C LEU A 352 7.88 12.80 11.96
N GLU A 353 9.15 13.19 11.95
CA GLU A 353 10.05 13.00 10.81
C GLU A 353 11.23 12.12 11.21
N VAL A 354 11.40 11.00 10.50
CA VAL A 354 12.47 10.03 10.76
C VAL A 354 13.35 9.90 9.52
N HIS A 355 14.57 10.42 9.63
CA HIS A 355 15.62 10.39 8.61
C HIS A 355 16.73 9.38 8.95
N GLY A 356 16.91 9.07 10.23
CA GLY A 356 17.92 8.16 10.74
C GLY A 356 17.56 7.54 12.09
N GLY A 357 18.51 6.83 12.69
CA GLY A 357 18.41 6.33 14.06
C GLY A 357 17.58 5.06 14.24
N TYR A 358 17.37 4.71 15.50
CA TYR A 358 16.51 3.61 15.93
C TYR A 358 15.39 4.15 16.82
N LEU A 359 14.15 3.85 16.43
CA LEU A 359 12.95 4.29 17.12
C LEU A 359 12.05 3.11 17.47
N ASN A 360 11.63 3.06 18.73
CA ASN A 360 10.55 2.18 19.15
C ASN A 360 9.25 2.98 19.35
N MET A 361 8.25 2.71 18.51
CA MET A 361 6.95 3.36 18.59
C MET A 361 6.13 2.83 19.77
N PRO A 362 5.14 3.61 20.25
CA PRO A 362 4.22 3.14 21.28
C PRO A 362 3.34 1.98 20.76
N SER A 363 3.10 0.99 21.62
CA SER A 363 2.22 -0.14 21.32
C SER A 363 0.72 0.19 21.31
N SER A 364 0.35 1.45 21.58
CA SER A 364 -1.04 1.92 21.61
C SER A 364 -1.53 2.46 20.25
N GLY A 365 -0.69 2.37 19.22
CA GLY A 365 -0.91 3.03 17.93
C GLY A 365 -0.68 4.54 17.98
N LEU A 366 -0.44 5.10 16.79
CA LEU A 366 -0.31 6.54 16.52
C LEU A 366 -1.68 7.10 16.14
N ASN A 367 -2.17 8.13 16.83
CA ASN A 367 -3.46 8.77 16.52
C ASN A 367 -3.26 10.27 16.34
N SER A 368 -3.83 10.82 15.27
CA SER A 368 -3.57 12.19 14.82
C SER A 368 -2.06 12.49 14.66
N VAL A 369 -1.37 11.65 13.90
CA VAL A 369 0.08 11.78 13.62
C VAL A 369 0.35 11.81 12.11
N ASP A 370 1.10 12.80 11.66
CA ASP A 370 1.72 12.82 10.34
C ASP A 370 3.16 12.33 10.47
N LEU A 371 3.43 11.13 9.95
CA LEU A 371 4.71 10.45 10.03
C LEU A 371 5.38 10.39 8.66
N LEU A 372 6.55 11.01 8.54
CA LEU A 372 7.45 10.89 7.39
C LEU A 372 8.64 10.00 7.75
N VAL A 373 8.88 8.96 6.95
CA VAL A 373 10.04 8.06 7.11
C VAL A 373 10.84 8.04 5.82
N THR A 374 12.08 8.52 5.90
CA THR A 374 13.02 8.56 4.76
C THR A 374 14.27 7.71 5.01
N GLY A 375 14.52 7.34 6.27
CA GLY A 375 15.63 6.49 6.70
C GLY A 375 15.43 5.98 8.14
N GLY A 376 16.47 5.41 8.73
CA GLY A 376 16.42 4.85 10.09
C GLY A 376 15.72 3.50 10.19
N ARG A 377 15.57 3.03 11.44
CA ARG A 377 14.95 1.77 11.81
C ARG A 377 13.82 2.00 12.81
N ILE A 378 12.63 1.56 12.44
CA ILE A 378 11.46 1.56 13.30
C ILE A 378 11.15 0.11 13.65
N ASN A 379 10.84 -0.17 14.92
CA ASN A 379 10.40 -1.52 15.30
C ASN A 379 8.96 -1.77 14.80
N ASP A 380 7.95 -1.69 15.66
CA ASP A 380 6.56 -1.84 15.21
C ASP A 380 5.96 -0.50 14.81
N LEU A 381 5.17 -0.47 13.74
CA LEU A 381 4.44 0.71 13.32
C LEU A 381 2.94 0.44 13.26
N GLU A 382 2.17 1.17 14.05
CA GLU A 382 0.71 1.09 14.06
C GLU A 382 0.10 2.46 13.80
N MET A 383 -0.44 2.64 12.60
CA MET A 383 -1.08 3.87 12.15
C MET A 383 -2.57 3.83 12.48
N GLY A 384 -2.99 4.65 13.43
CA GLY A 384 -4.36 4.77 13.92
C GLY A 384 -5.17 5.87 13.23
N PHE A 385 -6.23 6.30 13.91
CA PHE A 385 -7.19 7.26 13.38
C PHE A 385 -6.54 8.62 13.09
N ASN A 386 -6.97 9.27 11.99
CA ASN A 386 -6.45 10.56 11.54
C ASN A 386 -4.92 10.62 11.41
N SER A 387 -4.27 9.48 11.14
CA SER A 387 -2.82 9.43 11.01
C SER A 387 -2.40 9.06 9.60
N GLN A 388 -1.33 9.67 9.12
CA GLN A 388 -0.77 9.44 7.80
C GLN A 388 0.68 8.99 7.90
N LEU A 389 1.02 7.90 7.22
CA LEU A 389 2.40 7.48 7.01
C LEU A 389 2.81 7.80 5.58
N ARG A 390 3.96 8.44 5.40
CA ARG A 390 4.66 8.57 4.13
C ARG A 390 6.05 7.95 4.27
N MET A 391 6.27 6.79 3.66
CA MET A 391 7.55 6.10 3.72
C MET A 391 8.21 6.06 2.33
N THR A 392 9.41 6.62 2.24
CA THR A 392 10.23 6.64 1.00
C THR A 392 11.53 5.84 1.15
N GLY A 393 11.94 5.55 2.39
CA GLY A 393 13.15 4.81 2.74
C GLY A 393 13.08 4.28 4.17
N GLY A 394 14.21 3.80 4.69
CA GLY A 394 14.29 3.21 6.04
C GLY A 394 13.76 1.78 6.12
N GLU A 395 13.80 1.24 7.34
CA GLU A 395 13.35 -0.12 7.66
C GLU A 395 12.31 -0.08 8.78
N ALA A 396 11.25 -0.88 8.66
CA ALA A 396 10.28 -1.10 9.72
C ALA A 396 10.07 -2.60 9.97
N TYR A 397 9.89 -3.02 11.22
CA TYR A 397 9.69 -4.45 11.51
C TYR A 397 8.29 -4.93 11.08
N SER A 398 7.25 -4.17 11.42
CA SER A 398 5.87 -4.47 11.03
C SER A 398 5.06 -3.19 10.79
N LEU A 399 3.99 -3.31 10.00
CA LEU A 399 3.03 -2.23 9.76
C LEU A 399 1.60 -2.72 9.98
N THR A 400 0.89 -2.08 10.91
CA THR A 400 -0.56 -2.19 11.03
C THR A 400 -1.19 -0.85 10.68
N VAL A 401 -2.20 -0.86 9.81
CA VAL A 401 -3.00 0.35 9.51
C VAL A 401 -4.38 0.11 10.07
N ALA A 402 -4.68 0.72 11.21
CA ALA A 402 -5.94 0.60 11.90
C ALA A 402 -7.03 1.48 11.24
N ASP A 403 -8.25 1.42 11.77
CA ASP A 403 -9.41 2.12 11.22
C ASP A 403 -9.18 3.64 11.11
N GLY A 404 -9.46 4.20 9.93
CA GLY A 404 -9.20 5.61 9.60
C GLY A 404 -7.73 5.98 9.43
N GLY A 405 -6.80 5.03 9.51
CA GLY A 405 -5.39 5.23 9.17
C GLY A 405 -5.15 5.22 7.66
N ALA A 406 -4.24 6.06 7.20
CA ALA A 406 -3.79 6.10 5.82
C ALA A 406 -2.28 5.92 5.72
N THR A 407 -1.81 5.22 4.69
CA THR A 407 -0.38 4.96 4.49
C THR A 407 -0.02 5.00 3.01
N THR A 408 1.08 5.67 2.69
CA THR A 408 1.72 5.70 1.38
C THR A 408 3.15 5.20 1.50
N ILE A 409 3.48 4.14 0.77
CA ILE A 409 4.80 3.51 0.69
C ILE A 409 5.31 3.68 -0.74
N THR A 410 6.45 4.34 -0.89
CA THR A 410 7.12 4.57 -2.19
C THR A 410 8.51 3.92 -2.22
N GLY A 411 9.01 3.48 -1.07
CA GLY A 411 10.32 2.86 -0.91
C GLY A 411 10.52 2.34 0.52
N GLY A 412 11.75 1.92 0.84
CA GLY A 412 12.10 1.31 2.12
C GLY A 412 11.79 -0.19 2.20
N MET A 413 11.94 -0.75 3.40
CA MET A 413 11.78 -2.18 3.66
C MET A 413 10.90 -2.42 4.89
N PHE A 414 9.99 -3.39 4.79
CA PHE A 414 9.28 -3.99 5.91
C PHE A 414 9.71 -5.45 6.08
N ASP A 415 10.17 -5.82 7.27
CA ASP A 415 10.54 -7.22 7.59
C ASP A 415 9.33 -8.15 7.44
N ARG A 416 8.17 -7.70 7.94
CA ARG A 416 6.87 -8.36 7.83
C ARG A 416 5.99 -7.68 6.79
N GLY A 417 4.93 -8.37 6.37
CA GLY A 417 3.89 -7.73 5.57
C GLY A 417 3.06 -6.74 6.39
N PHE A 418 2.23 -5.95 5.72
CA PHE A 418 1.32 -5.01 6.38
C PHE A 418 -0.01 -5.68 6.75
N ASP A 419 -0.71 -5.19 7.78
CA ASP A 419 -2.09 -5.55 8.10
C ASP A 419 -3.01 -4.33 8.04
N ALA A 420 -3.72 -4.18 6.93
CA ALA A 420 -4.66 -3.10 6.67
C ALA A 420 -6.04 -3.48 7.23
N LYS A 421 -6.42 -2.92 8.37
CA LYS A 421 -7.68 -3.18 9.08
C LYS A 421 -8.88 -2.52 8.38
N SER A 422 -10.08 -2.87 8.83
CA SER A 422 -11.31 -2.30 8.29
C SER A 422 -11.29 -0.77 8.32
N GLY A 423 -11.69 -0.13 7.22
CA GLY A 423 -11.73 1.33 7.08
C GLY A 423 -10.38 1.99 6.83
N SER A 424 -9.28 1.23 6.71
CA SER A 424 -7.95 1.76 6.39
C SER A 424 -7.69 1.87 4.89
N TYR A 425 -6.71 2.71 4.55
CA TYR A 425 -6.23 2.91 3.18
C TYR A 425 -4.70 2.71 3.10
N VAL A 426 -4.25 1.86 2.17
CA VAL A 426 -2.83 1.61 1.90
C VAL A 426 -2.52 1.85 0.43
N GLU A 427 -1.49 2.63 0.16
CA GLU A 427 -0.94 2.85 -1.17
C GLU A 427 0.53 2.41 -1.21
N VAL A 428 0.87 1.57 -2.18
CA VAL A 428 2.23 1.05 -2.39
C VAL A 428 2.65 1.30 -3.83
N SER A 429 3.79 1.94 -4.02
CA SER A 429 4.36 2.28 -5.32
C SER A 429 5.86 1.98 -5.42
N GLY A 430 6.38 1.21 -4.46
CA GLY A 430 7.78 0.79 -4.38
C GLY A 430 8.12 0.19 -3.03
N GLY A 431 9.38 -0.23 -2.85
CA GLY A 431 9.88 -0.83 -1.61
C GLY A 431 9.77 -2.35 -1.56
N MET A 432 10.29 -2.93 -0.47
CA MET A 432 10.24 -4.37 -0.18
C MET A 432 9.33 -4.63 1.02
N ILE A 433 8.25 -5.40 0.82
CA ILE A 433 7.24 -5.71 1.84
C ILE A 433 7.33 -7.19 2.21
N GLY A 434 7.36 -7.49 3.50
CA GLY A 434 7.45 -8.88 3.97
C GLY A 434 8.77 -9.54 3.60
N ALA A 435 9.89 -8.84 3.81
CA ALA A 435 11.22 -9.28 3.38
C ALA A 435 11.66 -10.66 3.93
N ARG A 436 11.10 -11.08 5.07
CA ARG A 436 11.36 -12.42 5.65
C ARG A 436 10.70 -13.57 4.88
N GLY A 437 9.70 -13.29 4.05
CA GLY A 437 8.87 -14.31 3.40
C GLY A 437 8.07 -15.16 4.40
N GLY A 438 7.44 -16.22 3.90
CA GLY A 438 6.58 -17.13 4.62
C GLY A 438 5.43 -16.44 5.36
N PHE A 439 4.90 -17.12 6.39
CA PHE A 439 3.83 -16.59 7.25
C PHE A 439 4.15 -15.24 7.90
N LEU A 440 5.42 -14.93 8.13
CA LEU A 440 5.82 -13.65 8.72
C LEU A 440 5.82 -12.50 7.71
N GLY A 441 5.95 -12.81 6.41
CA GLY A 441 5.91 -11.84 5.32
C GLY A 441 4.51 -11.57 4.76
N GLU A 442 3.47 -12.26 5.24
CA GLU A 442 2.12 -12.11 4.70
C GLU A 442 1.57 -10.70 4.91
N SER A 443 0.92 -10.19 3.87
CA SER A 443 0.22 -8.91 3.91
C SER A 443 -1.28 -9.14 3.85
N TYR A 444 -2.04 -8.45 4.69
CA TYR A 444 -3.47 -8.66 4.85
C TYR A 444 -4.25 -7.39 4.50
N ILE A 445 -5.23 -7.53 3.62
CA ILE A 445 -6.23 -6.49 3.33
C ILE A 445 -7.56 -6.97 3.91
N ARG A 446 -7.93 -6.42 5.06
CA ARG A 446 -9.12 -6.85 5.82
C ARG A 446 -10.41 -6.31 5.19
N SER A 447 -11.54 -6.76 5.70
CA SER A 447 -12.87 -6.33 5.23
C SER A 447 -13.00 -4.80 5.25
N ASN A 448 -13.50 -4.20 4.16
CA ASN A 448 -13.63 -2.75 3.96
C ASN A 448 -12.31 -1.95 3.98
N ALA A 449 -11.15 -2.62 3.96
CA ALA A 449 -9.89 -1.95 3.71
C ALA A 449 -9.69 -1.78 2.20
N VAL A 450 -8.99 -0.70 1.82
CA VAL A 450 -8.64 -0.40 0.43
C VAL A 450 -7.13 -0.42 0.27
N ALA A 451 -6.65 -1.15 -0.74
CA ALA A 451 -5.22 -1.18 -1.09
C ALA A 451 -5.00 -0.86 -2.57
N ASN A 452 -4.14 0.12 -2.85
CA ASN A 452 -3.70 0.47 -4.20
C ASN A 452 -2.20 0.16 -4.34
N ILE A 453 -1.84 -0.76 -5.21
CA ILE A 453 -0.46 -1.27 -5.36
C ILE A 453 -0.05 -1.07 -6.82
N SER A 454 0.83 -0.12 -7.10
CA SER A 454 1.33 0.15 -8.45
C SER A 454 2.72 -0.43 -8.73
N ASP A 455 3.50 -0.69 -7.68
CA ASP A 455 4.80 -1.36 -7.77
C ASP A 455 5.21 -1.89 -6.38
N GLY A 456 6.39 -2.52 -6.27
CA GLY A 456 6.96 -3.06 -5.04
C GLY A 456 7.24 -4.56 -5.12
N ALA A 457 8.03 -5.05 -4.17
CA ALA A 457 8.36 -6.47 -4.04
C ALA A 457 7.76 -7.06 -2.77
N PHE A 458 6.84 -8.00 -2.91
CA PHE A 458 6.17 -8.70 -1.81
C PHE A 458 6.81 -10.08 -1.61
N GLY A 459 7.50 -10.25 -0.48
CA GLY A 459 8.16 -11.50 -0.13
C GLY A 459 7.19 -12.58 0.34
N GLY A 460 6.18 -12.21 1.13
CA GLY A 460 5.10 -13.11 1.54
C GLY A 460 3.84 -12.98 0.70
N ARG A 461 2.84 -13.81 1.01
CA ARG A 461 1.55 -13.82 0.31
C ARG A 461 0.73 -12.58 0.63
N LEU A 462 0.09 -11.99 -0.39
CA LEU A 462 -0.92 -10.93 -0.21
C LEU A 462 -2.32 -11.55 -0.15
N ILE A 463 -3.07 -11.25 0.90
CA ILE A 463 -4.38 -11.87 1.18
C ILE A 463 -5.46 -10.80 1.27
N ALA A 464 -6.42 -10.84 0.36
CA ALA A 464 -7.62 -9.99 0.37
C ALA A 464 -8.81 -10.76 0.97
N TYR A 465 -9.36 -10.25 2.07
CA TYR A 465 -10.52 -10.84 2.77
C TYR A 465 -11.85 -10.36 2.19
N SER A 466 -12.95 -11.02 2.55
CA SER A 466 -14.31 -10.61 2.18
C SER A 466 -14.57 -9.11 2.41
N GLY A 467 -15.03 -8.40 1.38
CA GLY A 467 -15.29 -6.96 1.40
C GLY A 467 -14.05 -6.08 1.25
N ALA A 468 -12.85 -6.65 1.12
CA ALA A 468 -11.65 -5.90 0.75
C ALA A 468 -11.73 -5.42 -0.70
N GLN A 469 -11.11 -4.27 -0.97
CA GLN A 469 -10.93 -3.73 -2.31
C GLN A 469 -9.43 -3.57 -2.59
N ALA A 470 -8.94 -4.18 -3.66
CA ALA A 470 -7.55 -4.02 -4.05
C ALA A 470 -7.40 -3.72 -5.55
N THR A 471 -6.57 -2.74 -5.87
CA THR A 471 -6.16 -2.44 -7.25
C THR A 471 -4.66 -2.64 -7.34
N ILE A 472 -4.23 -3.59 -8.17
CA ILE A 472 -2.82 -3.94 -8.38
C ILE A 472 -2.49 -3.64 -9.83
N THR A 473 -1.59 -2.71 -10.11
CA THR A 473 -1.21 -2.29 -11.48
C THR A 473 0.26 -2.55 -11.82
N GLY A 474 0.99 -3.22 -10.92
CA GLY A 474 2.37 -3.64 -11.10
C GLY A 474 2.89 -4.39 -9.87
N GLY A 475 4.21 -4.53 -9.79
CA GLY A 475 4.91 -5.18 -8.68
C GLY A 475 5.14 -6.69 -8.85
N THR A 476 5.89 -7.25 -7.90
CA THR A 476 6.27 -8.67 -7.87
C THR A 476 5.80 -9.33 -6.57
N PHE A 477 5.23 -10.52 -6.68
CA PHE A 477 4.65 -11.26 -5.55
C PHE A 477 5.24 -12.67 -5.50
N ALA A 478 6.20 -12.88 -4.60
CA ALA A 478 6.98 -14.10 -4.54
C ALA A 478 6.13 -15.33 -4.14
N GLU A 479 5.39 -15.22 -3.03
CA GLU A 479 4.54 -16.31 -2.53
C GLU A 479 3.09 -16.24 -3.01
N GLY A 480 2.79 -15.26 -3.86
CA GLY A 480 1.54 -15.17 -4.58
C GLY A 480 0.43 -14.40 -3.87
N LEU A 481 -0.79 -14.57 -4.36
CA LEU A 481 -1.97 -13.81 -3.92
C LEU A 481 -3.12 -14.75 -3.57
N THR A 482 -3.92 -14.36 -2.58
CA THR A 482 -5.16 -15.06 -2.25
C THR A 482 -6.31 -14.06 -2.12
N VAL A 483 -7.36 -14.30 -2.90
CA VAL A 483 -8.59 -13.50 -2.90
C VAL A 483 -9.72 -14.35 -2.35
N GLN A 484 -10.26 -13.95 -1.21
CA GLN A 484 -11.38 -14.66 -0.57
C GLN A 484 -12.73 -14.20 -1.12
N ALA A 485 -13.74 -15.06 -0.98
CA ALA A 485 -15.12 -14.79 -1.40
C ALA A 485 -15.60 -13.41 -0.92
N GLY A 486 -16.25 -12.65 -1.81
CA GLY A 486 -16.74 -11.30 -1.52
C GLY A 486 -15.70 -10.18 -1.57
N ALA A 487 -14.43 -10.47 -1.87
CA ALA A 487 -13.44 -9.44 -2.17
C ALA A 487 -13.52 -9.01 -3.64
N THR A 488 -13.18 -7.74 -3.91
CA THR A 488 -13.07 -7.17 -5.27
C THR A 488 -11.62 -6.81 -5.54
N VAL A 489 -11.00 -7.47 -6.52
CA VAL A 489 -9.57 -7.29 -6.82
C VAL A 489 -9.32 -7.13 -8.32
N SER A 490 -8.67 -6.05 -8.72
CA SER A 490 -8.17 -5.88 -10.09
C SER A 490 -6.65 -6.04 -10.09
N ILE A 491 -6.13 -6.86 -10.99
CA ILE A 491 -4.71 -7.18 -11.13
C ILE A 491 -4.29 -6.89 -12.57
N ALA A 492 -3.30 -6.03 -12.76
CA ALA A 492 -2.77 -5.64 -14.04
C ALA A 492 -1.24 -5.54 -14.01
N ASN A 493 -0.57 -6.00 -15.06
CA ASN A 493 0.89 -5.85 -15.28
C ASN A 493 1.77 -6.32 -14.12
N ALA A 494 1.30 -7.27 -13.31
CA ALA A 494 2.03 -7.80 -12.16
C ALA A 494 2.77 -9.10 -12.51
N THR A 495 3.73 -9.48 -11.68
CA THR A 495 4.37 -10.81 -11.72
C THR A 495 4.06 -11.58 -10.44
N ILE A 496 3.33 -12.67 -10.57
CA ILE A 496 2.96 -13.57 -9.47
C ILE A 496 3.77 -14.85 -9.63
N TRP A 497 4.74 -15.10 -8.75
CA TRP A 497 5.71 -16.20 -8.95
C TRP A 497 5.24 -17.56 -8.48
N SER A 498 4.56 -17.62 -7.33
CA SER A 498 4.00 -18.87 -6.80
C SER A 498 2.57 -19.03 -7.32
N SER A 499 1.55 -19.00 -6.46
CA SER A 499 0.16 -19.22 -6.88
C SER A 499 -0.71 -17.98 -6.78
N LEU A 500 -1.62 -17.81 -7.74
CA LEU A 500 -2.79 -16.96 -7.59
C LEU A 500 -3.99 -17.83 -7.22
N THR A 501 -4.65 -17.52 -6.10
CA THR A 501 -5.84 -18.24 -5.64
C THR A 501 -7.02 -17.28 -5.53
N THR A 502 -8.11 -17.54 -6.24
CA THR A 502 -9.39 -16.83 -6.09
C THR A 502 -10.47 -17.82 -5.67
N ALA A 503 -11.19 -17.51 -4.59
CA ALA A 503 -12.30 -18.34 -4.12
C ALA A 503 -13.56 -18.10 -4.96
N ALA A 504 -14.51 -19.05 -4.95
CA ALA A 504 -15.82 -18.80 -5.54
C ALA A 504 -16.55 -17.64 -4.83
N GLY A 505 -17.30 -16.83 -5.58
CA GLY A 505 -17.97 -15.63 -5.13
C GLY A 505 -17.07 -14.39 -5.10
N THR A 506 -15.92 -14.40 -5.77
CA THR A 506 -15.08 -13.21 -5.93
C THR A 506 -15.48 -12.35 -7.13
N ASN A 507 -15.05 -11.10 -7.14
CA ASN A 507 -15.07 -10.26 -8.34
C ASN A 507 -13.62 -9.90 -8.71
N VAL A 508 -13.01 -10.72 -9.57
CA VAL A 508 -11.59 -10.58 -9.94
C VAL A 508 -11.43 -10.30 -11.43
N SER A 509 -10.57 -9.34 -11.75
CA SER A 509 -10.10 -9.09 -13.11
C SER A 509 -8.58 -9.18 -13.17
N ILE A 510 -8.05 -9.93 -14.14
CA ILE A 510 -6.62 -10.17 -14.33
C ILE A 510 -6.25 -9.76 -15.77
N VAL A 511 -5.32 -8.82 -15.90
CA VAL A 511 -4.88 -8.30 -17.19
C VAL A 511 -3.35 -8.30 -17.27
N ASN A 512 -2.78 -8.77 -18.39
CA ASN A 512 -1.34 -8.70 -18.65
C ASN A 512 -0.45 -9.16 -17.47
N THR A 513 -0.87 -10.16 -16.71
CA THR A 513 -0.21 -10.57 -15.46
C THR A 513 0.39 -11.96 -15.64
N SER A 514 1.68 -12.09 -15.32
CA SER A 514 2.35 -13.40 -15.35
C SER A 514 1.97 -14.17 -14.09
N MET A 515 1.58 -15.44 -14.25
CA MET A 515 1.10 -16.28 -13.15
C MET A 515 1.97 -17.52 -13.04
N GLY A 516 2.42 -17.80 -11.82
CA GLY A 516 3.21 -18.97 -11.53
C GLY A 516 2.39 -20.25 -11.41
N GLU A 517 3.04 -21.26 -10.83
CA GLU A 517 2.52 -22.62 -10.72
C GLU A 517 1.32 -22.73 -9.76
N ARG A 518 0.44 -23.71 -10.02
CA ARG A 518 -0.69 -24.10 -9.16
C ARG A 518 -1.65 -22.95 -8.88
N SER A 519 -1.96 -22.16 -9.89
CA SER A 519 -2.96 -21.11 -9.79
C SER A 519 -4.37 -21.71 -9.82
N LEU A 520 -5.20 -21.31 -8.85
CA LEU A 520 -6.57 -21.79 -8.67
C LEU A 520 -7.52 -20.60 -8.82
N LEU A 521 -8.25 -20.53 -9.92
CA LEU A 521 -9.04 -19.38 -10.31
C LEU A 521 -10.51 -19.76 -10.36
N ASN A 522 -11.33 -19.05 -9.61
CA ASN A 522 -12.78 -19.16 -9.62
C ASN A 522 -13.38 -17.77 -9.84
N ASP A 523 -14.45 -17.68 -10.66
CA ASP A 523 -15.26 -16.47 -10.84
C ASP A 523 -14.42 -15.22 -11.21
N ALA A 524 -13.60 -15.34 -12.26
CA ALA A 524 -12.66 -14.31 -12.67
C ALA A 524 -12.75 -13.99 -14.18
N ASN A 525 -12.41 -12.75 -14.53
CA ASN A 525 -12.25 -12.28 -15.90
C ASN A 525 -10.76 -12.13 -16.20
N ILE A 526 -10.24 -12.82 -17.21
CA ILE A 526 -8.81 -12.90 -17.52
C ILE A 526 -8.54 -12.49 -18.96
N ALA A 527 -7.59 -11.57 -19.14
CA ALA A 527 -7.12 -11.12 -20.44
C ALA A 527 -5.57 -11.05 -20.47
N LEU A 528 -4.93 -11.98 -21.16
CA LEU A 528 -3.47 -12.06 -21.25
C LEU A 528 -2.99 -11.82 -22.69
N ALA A 529 -1.82 -11.20 -22.82
CA ALA A 529 -1.18 -10.89 -24.10
C ALA A 529 0.33 -11.16 -24.01
N GLY A 530 0.75 -12.40 -24.31
CA GLY A 530 2.15 -12.81 -24.34
C GLY A 530 2.76 -13.23 -22.99
N GLN A 531 1.96 -13.35 -21.92
CA GLN A 531 2.44 -13.82 -20.61
C GLN A 531 2.49 -15.35 -20.57
N ASP A 532 3.33 -15.88 -19.67
CA ASP A 532 3.36 -17.31 -19.36
C ASP A 532 2.54 -17.60 -18.10
N VAL A 533 1.84 -18.73 -18.12
CA VAL A 533 1.08 -19.29 -17.00
C VAL A 533 1.71 -20.62 -16.61
N GLY A 534 2.07 -20.76 -15.33
CA GLY A 534 2.75 -21.94 -14.79
C GLY A 534 1.95 -23.24 -14.89
N VAL A 535 2.58 -24.34 -14.45
CA VAL A 535 1.97 -25.69 -14.46
C VAL A 535 0.82 -25.78 -13.46
N ASP A 536 -0.05 -26.78 -13.64
CA ASP A 536 -1.17 -27.11 -12.73
C ASP A 536 -2.18 -25.95 -12.57
N LEU A 537 -2.51 -25.24 -13.66
CA LEU A 537 -3.59 -24.25 -13.65
C LEU A 537 -4.95 -24.94 -13.46
N GLU A 538 -5.75 -24.47 -12.50
CA GLU A 538 -7.16 -24.85 -12.38
C GLU A 538 -8.04 -23.59 -12.45
N ALA A 539 -8.87 -23.48 -13.48
CA ALA A 539 -9.75 -22.34 -13.71
C ALA A 539 -11.21 -22.79 -13.86
N ASN A 540 -12.09 -22.34 -12.97
CA ASN A 540 -13.50 -22.71 -12.94
C ASN A 540 -14.40 -21.48 -13.05
N ASN A 541 -15.41 -21.55 -13.91
CA ASN A 541 -16.35 -20.44 -14.16
C ASN A 541 -15.62 -19.12 -14.46
N VAL A 542 -14.67 -19.16 -15.39
CA VAL A 542 -13.88 -17.99 -15.81
C VAL A 542 -14.21 -17.56 -17.23
N ASP A 543 -14.05 -16.27 -17.50
CA ASP A 543 -14.00 -15.73 -18.85
C ASP A 543 -12.53 -15.43 -19.19
N TRP A 544 -11.91 -16.28 -20.01
CA TRP A 544 -10.48 -16.26 -20.30
C TRP A 544 -10.21 -15.93 -21.77
N THR A 545 -9.45 -14.87 -22.01
CA THR A 545 -8.92 -14.52 -23.34
C THR A 545 -7.40 -14.42 -23.29
N MET A 546 -6.70 -15.07 -24.22
CA MET A 546 -5.24 -15.01 -24.29
C MET A 546 -4.73 -14.95 -25.73
N VAL A 547 -3.78 -14.04 -25.99
CA VAL A 547 -3.11 -13.89 -27.30
C VAL A 547 -1.61 -14.04 -27.12
N GLY A 548 -1.02 -15.08 -27.71
CA GLY A 548 0.39 -15.42 -27.54
C GLY A 548 0.75 -15.89 -26.12
N GLY A 549 2.02 -16.18 -25.88
CA GLY A 549 2.52 -16.70 -24.60
C GLY A 549 2.30 -18.20 -24.46
N ALA A 550 2.51 -18.71 -23.25
CA ALA A 550 2.34 -20.14 -22.95
C ALA A 550 1.47 -20.41 -21.72
N ILE A 551 0.75 -21.53 -21.75
CA ILE A 551 0.16 -22.16 -20.58
C ILE A 551 0.89 -23.50 -20.42
N LEU A 552 1.61 -23.70 -19.32
CA LEU A 552 2.40 -24.91 -19.11
C LEU A 552 1.51 -26.14 -18.81
N ASP A 553 2.14 -27.27 -18.52
CA ASP A 553 1.49 -28.59 -18.43
C ASP A 553 0.31 -28.67 -17.46
N SER A 554 -0.64 -29.54 -17.83
CA SER A 554 -1.86 -29.91 -17.10
C SER A 554 -2.83 -28.77 -16.76
N PRO A 555 -3.14 -27.84 -17.70
CA PRO A 555 -4.16 -26.84 -17.43
C PRO A 555 -5.55 -27.45 -17.44
N TYR A 556 -6.38 -27.04 -16.48
CA TYR A 556 -7.77 -27.44 -16.34
C TYR A 556 -8.68 -26.23 -16.39
N PHE A 557 -9.65 -26.25 -17.32
CA PHE A 557 -10.73 -25.29 -17.42
C PHE A 557 -12.07 -25.99 -17.19
N GLY A 558 -12.86 -25.49 -16.24
CA GLY A 558 -14.03 -26.15 -15.71
C GLY A 558 -15.22 -25.22 -15.47
N GLY A 559 -16.33 -25.78 -14.99
CA GLY A 559 -17.37 -25.03 -14.30
C GLY A 559 -18.14 -24.01 -15.15
N GLY A 560 -18.25 -24.21 -16.46
CA GLY A 560 -18.94 -23.27 -17.35
C GLY A 560 -18.07 -22.15 -17.90
N SER A 561 -16.74 -22.33 -17.92
CA SER A 561 -15.83 -21.29 -18.40
C SER A 561 -15.99 -21.00 -19.90
N THR A 562 -15.66 -19.77 -20.28
CA THR A 562 -15.50 -19.35 -21.68
C THR A 562 -14.03 -19.11 -21.95
N VAL A 563 -13.41 -19.87 -22.85
CA VAL A 563 -11.96 -19.81 -23.10
C VAL A 563 -11.67 -19.51 -24.58
N SER A 564 -10.91 -18.45 -24.83
CA SER A 564 -10.48 -18.01 -26.16
C SER A 564 -8.96 -17.83 -26.20
N LEU A 565 -8.27 -18.64 -27.00
CA LEU A 565 -6.82 -18.70 -27.08
C LEU A 565 -6.38 -18.46 -28.53
N ARG A 566 -5.46 -17.53 -28.76
CA ARG A 566 -4.93 -17.24 -30.09
C ARG A 566 -3.41 -17.28 -30.12
N GLY A 567 -2.83 -18.22 -30.87
CA GLY A 567 -1.38 -18.38 -30.99
C GLY A 567 -0.69 -18.74 -29.67
N VAL A 568 -1.39 -19.44 -28.77
CA VAL A 568 -0.90 -19.82 -27.44
C VAL A 568 -0.23 -21.20 -27.52
N ALA A 569 0.93 -21.35 -26.89
CA ALA A 569 1.54 -22.65 -26.69
C ALA A 569 0.98 -23.27 -25.39
N MET A 570 0.29 -24.40 -25.48
CA MET A 570 -0.16 -25.17 -24.33
C MET A 570 0.71 -26.41 -24.13
N GLY A 571 1.04 -26.68 -22.88
CA GLY A 571 1.73 -27.89 -22.46
C GLY A 571 0.91 -29.17 -22.66
N ALA A 572 1.39 -30.26 -22.09
CA ALA A 572 0.71 -31.56 -22.14
C ALA A 572 -0.55 -31.60 -21.26
N GLU A 573 -1.47 -32.51 -21.57
CA GLU A 573 -2.60 -32.90 -20.72
C GLU A 573 -3.60 -31.76 -20.42
N ALA A 574 -3.87 -30.91 -21.40
CA ALA A 574 -4.86 -29.85 -21.30
C ALA A 574 -6.30 -30.41 -21.21
N VAL A 575 -7.07 -29.94 -20.23
CA VAL A 575 -8.44 -30.39 -19.97
C VAL A 575 -9.40 -29.21 -19.99
N PHE A 576 -10.45 -29.33 -20.80
CA PHE A 576 -11.58 -28.41 -20.86
C PHE A 576 -12.86 -29.20 -20.57
N ASP A 577 -13.38 -29.08 -19.36
CA ASP A 577 -14.58 -29.77 -18.90
C ASP A 577 -15.73 -28.79 -18.74
N ASN A 578 -16.86 -29.07 -19.40
CA ASN A 578 -18.07 -28.24 -19.37
C ASN A 578 -17.78 -26.75 -19.62
N SER A 579 -17.02 -26.45 -20.67
CA SER A 579 -16.56 -25.09 -21.00
C SER A 579 -16.65 -24.83 -22.50
N ASP A 580 -16.93 -23.59 -22.88
CA ASP A 580 -16.83 -23.13 -24.27
C ASP A 580 -15.36 -22.85 -24.59
N LEU A 581 -14.90 -23.33 -25.75
CA LEU A 581 -13.49 -23.28 -26.14
C LEU A 581 -13.35 -22.75 -27.57
N THR A 582 -12.48 -21.76 -27.75
CA THR A 582 -11.99 -21.31 -29.05
C THR A 582 -10.47 -21.30 -29.03
N ILE A 583 -9.85 -21.97 -30.01
CA ILE A 583 -8.41 -21.96 -30.24
C ILE A 583 -8.15 -21.55 -31.69
N GLU A 584 -7.36 -20.50 -31.89
CA GLU A 584 -6.94 -20.01 -33.20
C GLU A 584 -5.40 -20.00 -33.29
N GLY A 585 -4.81 -20.96 -33.98
CA GLY A 585 -3.37 -21.14 -34.03
C GLY A 585 -2.77 -21.67 -32.72
N GLY A 586 -1.46 -21.87 -32.71
CA GLY A 586 -0.72 -22.36 -31.55
C GLY A 586 -0.58 -23.88 -31.52
N SER A 587 0.09 -24.37 -30.49
CA SER A 587 0.42 -25.80 -30.32
C SER A 587 -0.02 -26.27 -28.94
N ILE A 588 -0.70 -27.40 -28.89
CA ILE A 588 -0.99 -28.15 -27.67
C ILE A 588 -0.05 -29.36 -27.69
N GLY A 589 0.64 -29.58 -26.58
CA GLY A 589 1.45 -30.78 -26.41
C GLY A 589 0.62 -32.06 -26.43
N ARG A 590 1.17 -33.14 -25.87
CA ARG A 590 0.46 -34.41 -25.81
C ARG A 590 -0.78 -34.30 -24.91
N GLY A 591 -1.96 -34.58 -25.47
CA GLY A 591 -3.17 -34.84 -24.69
C GLY A 591 -4.07 -33.63 -24.54
N LEU A 592 -5.00 -33.46 -25.48
CA LEU A 592 -6.13 -32.54 -25.33
C LEU A 592 -7.37 -33.33 -24.89
N THR A 593 -8.02 -32.94 -23.81
CA THR A 593 -9.31 -33.49 -23.39
C THR A 593 -10.36 -32.40 -23.36
N VAL A 594 -11.42 -32.54 -24.16
CA VAL A 594 -12.59 -31.66 -24.12
C VAL A 594 -13.84 -32.48 -23.85
N ARG A 595 -14.60 -32.13 -22.82
CA ARG A 595 -15.77 -32.90 -22.38
C ARG A 595 -16.95 -31.99 -22.08
N GLY A 596 -18.07 -32.21 -22.76
CA GLY A 596 -19.35 -31.61 -22.40
C GLY A 596 -20.12 -32.45 -21.37
N PRO A 597 -21.26 -31.94 -20.85
CA PRO A 597 -22.09 -32.65 -19.89
C PRO A 597 -22.90 -33.76 -20.57
N THR A 598 -23.34 -34.73 -19.78
CA THR A 598 -24.19 -35.84 -20.25
C THR A 598 -25.56 -35.37 -20.72
N SER A 599 -26.08 -34.29 -20.14
CA SER A 599 -27.36 -33.65 -20.49
C SER A 599 -27.34 -32.16 -20.16
N GLY A 600 -28.12 -31.35 -20.87
CA GLY A 600 -28.30 -29.92 -20.57
C GLY A 600 -27.65 -29.01 -21.61
N TYR A 601 -26.87 -28.03 -21.15
CA TYR A 601 -26.20 -27.04 -21.99
C TYR A 601 -25.24 -27.72 -22.99
N VAL A 602 -25.22 -27.23 -24.23
CA VAL A 602 -24.33 -27.72 -25.27
C VAL A 602 -23.19 -26.73 -25.43
N TYR A 603 -22.03 -27.09 -24.90
CA TYR A 603 -20.82 -26.31 -25.07
C TYR A 603 -20.27 -26.42 -26.50
N GLN A 604 -19.66 -25.34 -26.95
CA GLN A 604 -19.08 -25.19 -28.28
C GLN A 604 -17.56 -25.26 -28.21
N THR A 605 -16.97 -25.97 -29.16
CA THR A 605 -15.52 -26.06 -29.33
C THR A 605 -15.17 -25.69 -30.76
N LEU A 606 -14.41 -24.62 -30.92
CA LEU A 606 -13.88 -24.15 -32.20
C LEU A 606 -12.35 -24.27 -32.18
N LEU A 607 -11.80 -25.06 -33.10
CA LEU A 607 -10.36 -25.21 -33.29
C LEU A 607 -10.02 -24.78 -34.70
N LYS A 608 -9.16 -23.78 -34.84
CA LYS A 608 -8.76 -23.23 -36.13
C LYS A 608 -7.24 -23.19 -36.23
N ASP A 609 -6.66 -23.84 -37.24
CA ASP A 609 -5.20 -23.90 -37.44
C ASP A 609 -4.44 -24.33 -36.16
N ALA A 610 -5.08 -25.17 -35.34
CA ALA A 610 -4.52 -25.62 -34.07
C ALA A 610 -3.69 -26.89 -34.29
N THR A 611 -2.55 -27.00 -33.61
CA THR A 611 -1.75 -28.24 -33.62
C THR A 611 -1.90 -28.97 -32.28
N VAL A 612 -2.18 -30.28 -32.31
CA VAL A 612 -2.19 -31.17 -31.14
C VAL A 612 -1.26 -32.35 -31.44
N ASP A 613 -0.22 -32.55 -30.64
CA ASP A 613 0.91 -33.44 -31.00
C ASP A 613 0.55 -34.94 -31.10
N ASP A 614 -0.27 -35.46 -30.19
CA ASP A 614 -0.54 -36.89 -30.02
C ASP A 614 -2.06 -37.12 -29.94
N PHE A 615 -2.62 -37.35 -28.75
CA PHE A 615 -4.02 -37.72 -28.59
C PHE A 615 -4.91 -36.52 -28.27
N ALA A 616 -6.06 -36.47 -28.92
CA ALA A 616 -7.16 -35.58 -28.57
C ALA A 616 -8.41 -36.42 -28.23
N LEU A 617 -9.02 -36.20 -27.07
CA LEU A 617 -10.29 -36.79 -26.65
C LEU A 617 -11.34 -35.68 -26.55
N ILE A 618 -12.19 -35.56 -27.55
CA ILE A 618 -13.26 -34.55 -27.59
C ILE A 618 -14.60 -35.27 -27.53
N SER A 619 -15.44 -34.92 -26.56
CA SER A 619 -16.74 -35.57 -26.40
C SER A 619 -17.86 -34.67 -25.93
N ARG A 620 -19.09 -34.97 -26.38
CA ARG A 620 -20.34 -34.34 -25.92
C ARG A 620 -20.47 -32.84 -26.17
N VAL A 621 -19.72 -32.29 -27.12
CA VAL A 621 -19.74 -30.87 -27.53
C VAL A 621 -20.24 -30.69 -28.96
N LYS A 622 -20.59 -29.45 -29.33
CA LYS A 622 -20.71 -29.05 -30.74
C LYS A 622 -19.33 -28.61 -31.23
N LEU A 623 -18.73 -29.38 -32.13
CA LEU A 623 -17.33 -29.22 -32.54
C LEU A 623 -17.24 -28.57 -33.93
N SER A 624 -16.38 -27.56 -34.08
CA SER A 624 -15.97 -27.00 -35.37
C SER A 624 -14.44 -27.05 -35.47
N ILE A 625 -13.91 -27.77 -36.45
CA ILE A 625 -12.48 -27.77 -36.79
C ILE A 625 -12.30 -27.13 -38.16
N ASP A 626 -11.37 -26.20 -38.30
CA ASP A 626 -11.03 -25.47 -39.53
C ASP A 626 -9.50 -25.42 -39.67
N ASP A 627 -8.91 -26.31 -40.46
CA ASP A 627 -7.46 -26.51 -40.59
C ASP A 627 -6.78 -27.03 -39.30
N GLY A 628 -5.48 -27.27 -39.35
CA GLY A 628 -4.65 -27.72 -38.24
C GLY A 628 -4.26 -29.20 -38.30
N SER A 629 -3.44 -29.62 -37.34
CA SER A 629 -2.88 -30.98 -37.29
C SER A 629 -3.15 -31.62 -35.94
N TYR A 630 -3.79 -32.78 -35.95
CA TYR A 630 -4.14 -33.57 -34.77
C TYR A 630 -3.42 -34.90 -34.87
N GLY A 631 -2.58 -35.19 -33.88
CA GLY A 631 -1.64 -36.31 -33.91
C GLY A 631 -2.26 -37.70 -33.79
N TYR A 632 -1.46 -38.60 -33.23
CA TYR A 632 -1.79 -40.01 -33.08
C TYR A 632 -2.93 -40.29 -32.07
N ALA A 633 -3.89 -41.12 -32.47
CA ALA A 633 -5.00 -41.61 -31.64
C ALA A 633 -5.99 -40.52 -31.18
N THR A 634 -6.48 -39.71 -32.12
CA THR A 634 -7.58 -38.76 -31.89
C THR A 634 -8.94 -39.48 -31.79
N SER A 635 -9.74 -39.16 -30.76
CA SER A 635 -11.08 -39.69 -30.52
C SER A 635 -12.08 -38.55 -30.34
N LEU A 636 -12.96 -38.38 -31.32
CA LEU A 636 -14.08 -37.45 -31.30
C LEU A 636 -15.36 -38.28 -31.12
N SER A 637 -16.09 -38.12 -30.02
CA SER A 637 -17.20 -39.02 -29.68
C SER A 637 -18.42 -38.29 -29.11
N GLU A 638 -19.62 -38.85 -29.31
CA GLU A 638 -20.87 -38.24 -28.84
C GLU A 638 -21.04 -36.78 -29.29
N LEU A 639 -20.58 -36.44 -30.51
CA LEU A 639 -20.66 -35.08 -31.05
C LEU A 639 -22.13 -34.62 -31.17
N ARG A 640 -22.36 -33.32 -31.04
CA ARG A 640 -23.70 -32.72 -31.15
C ARG A 640 -23.98 -32.27 -32.59
N ALA A 641 -25.26 -32.24 -32.96
CA ALA A 641 -25.67 -31.86 -34.32
C ALA A 641 -25.14 -30.48 -34.74
N GLY A 642 -24.75 -30.37 -36.01
CA GLY A 642 -24.09 -29.19 -36.57
C GLY A 642 -22.61 -29.08 -36.23
N SER A 643 -21.95 -30.20 -35.87
CA SER A 643 -20.49 -30.26 -35.80
C SER A 643 -19.89 -30.36 -37.20
N THR A 644 -18.77 -29.69 -37.45
CA THR A 644 -18.10 -29.60 -38.75
C THR A 644 -16.59 -29.80 -38.63
N ILE A 645 -15.96 -30.43 -39.63
CA ILE A 645 -14.51 -30.53 -39.76
C ILE A 645 -14.16 -30.10 -41.19
N ARG A 646 -13.25 -29.13 -41.34
CA ARG A 646 -12.77 -28.63 -42.62
C ARG A 646 -11.26 -28.66 -42.69
N ASP A 647 -10.70 -29.22 -43.75
CA ASP A 647 -9.29 -29.13 -44.15
C ASP A 647 -8.23 -29.52 -43.08
N ALA A 648 -8.61 -30.25 -42.04
CA ALA A 648 -7.70 -30.66 -40.97
C ALA A 648 -6.99 -31.99 -41.25
N SER A 649 -5.77 -32.11 -40.73
CA SER A 649 -4.97 -33.33 -40.78
C SER A 649 -5.07 -34.11 -39.47
N PHE A 650 -5.37 -35.40 -39.55
CA PHE A 650 -5.47 -36.33 -38.43
C PHE A 650 -4.50 -37.48 -38.62
N GLY A 651 -3.75 -37.82 -37.57
CA GLY A 651 -2.83 -38.96 -37.56
C GLY A 651 -3.55 -40.32 -37.49
N ASP A 652 -2.74 -41.37 -37.34
CA ASP A 652 -3.22 -42.75 -37.25
C ASP A 652 -4.16 -42.97 -36.05
N ASN A 653 -5.01 -44.00 -36.16
CA ASN A 653 -5.97 -44.44 -35.14
C ASN A 653 -7.01 -43.39 -34.75
N THR A 654 -7.37 -42.51 -35.70
CA THR A 654 -8.42 -41.52 -35.49
C THR A 654 -9.81 -42.15 -35.51
N THR A 655 -10.63 -41.88 -34.51
CA THR A 655 -12.03 -42.33 -34.40
C THR A 655 -12.97 -41.14 -34.24
N ILE A 656 -14.01 -41.07 -35.06
CA ILE A 656 -15.03 -40.02 -35.03
C ILE A 656 -16.39 -40.68 -34.89
N THR A 657 -17.19 -40.28 -33.90
CA THR A 657 -18.51 -40.85 -33.61
C THR A 657 -19.53 -39.76 -33.26
N GLY A 658 -20.64 -39.74 -34.01
CA GLY A 658 -21.72 -38.76 -33.86
C GLY A 658 -22.02 -37.99 -35.15
N PRO A 659 -23.04 -37.12 -35.14
CA PRO A 659 -23.38 -36.26 -36.27
C PRO A 659 -22.27 -35.23 -36.53
N VAL A 660 -21.63 -35.33 -37.69
CA VAL A 660 -20.56 -34.42 -38.14
C VAL A 660 -20.56 -34.33 -39.67
N GLU A 661 -20.33 -33.13 -40.18
CA GLU A 661 -20.03 -32.88 -41.60
C GLU A 661 -18.51 -32.72 -41.74
N ILE A 662 -17.90 -33.43 -42.69
CA ILE A 662 -16.45 -33.38 -42.92
C ILE A 662 -16.23 -32.94 -44.37
N ILE A 663 -15.44 -31.89 -44.57
CA ILE A 663 -15.07 -31.35 -45.89
C ILE A 663 -13.54 -31.26 -45.98
N GLY A 664 -12.92 -31.98 -46.91
CA GLY A 664 -11.46 -32.00 -47.08
C GLY A 664 -10.70 -32.72 -45.96
N GLY A 665 -9.41 -32.39 -45.81
CA GLY A 665 -8.54 -32.92 -44.76
C GLY A 665 -7.80 -34.22 -45.10
N SER A 666 -6.96 -34.69 -44.19
CA SER A 666 -6.20 -35.94 -44.31
C SER A 666 -6.33 -36.80 -43.07
N PHE A 667 -6.41 -38.11 -43.22
CA PHE A 667 -6.59 -39.07 -42.14
C PHE A 667 -5.57 -40.20 -42.27
N GLY A 668 -4.82 -40.48 -41.19
CA GLY A 668 -3.85 -41.57 -41.14
C GLY A 668 -4.46 -42.97 -41.19
N ASP A 669 -3.64 -43.97 -40.89
CA ASP A 669 -4.04 -45.38 -40.87
C ASP A 669 -5.07 -45.66 -39.76
N ASN A 670 -5.90 -46.69 -39.92
CA ASN A 670 -6.96 -47.11 -38.99
C ASN A 670 -8.01 -46.04 -38.66
N PHE A 671 -8.33 -45.15 -39.60
CA PHE A 671 -9.40 -44.17 -39.44
C PHE A 671 -10.77 -44.85 -39.28
N GLN A 672 -11.60 -44.39 -38.34
CA GLN A 672 -12.95 -44.90 -38.11
C GLN A 672 -13.95 -43.75 -38.02
N LEU A 673 -15.01 -43.79 -38.82
CA LEU A 673 -16.16 -42.89 -38.69
C LEU A 673 -17.44 -43.68 -38.42
N ASN A 674 -18.19 -43.28 -37.39
CA ASN A 674 -19.52 -43.81 -37.07
C ASN A 674 -20.53 -42.69 -36.83
N THR A 675 -21.38 -42.40 -37.82
CA THR A 675 -22.35 -41.30 -37.74
C THR A 675 -23.75 -41.72 -37.26
N GLY A 676 -23.96 -43.00 -36.94
CA GLY A 676 -25.25 -43.51 -36.47
C GLY A 676 -26.35 -43.57 -37.54
N ALA A 677 -27.56 -44.00 -37.18
CA ALA A 677 -28.67 -44.31 -38.11
C ALA A 677 -29.45 -43.10 -38.65
N THR A 678 -29.10 -41.88 -38.24
CA THR A 678 -29.79 -40.63 -38.62
C THR A 678 -29.07 -39.99 -39.82
N HIS A 679 -29.82 -39.73 -40.89
CA HIS A 679 -29.42 -39.71 -42.30
C HIS A 679 -28.64 -38.47 -42.82
N ASP A 680 -28.02 -37.63 -41.98
CA ASP A 680 -27.57 -36.28 -42.42
C ASP A 680 -26.05 -36.05 -42.44
N SER A 681 -25.23 -37.01 -42.01
CA SER A 681 -23.77 -36.83 -41.98
C SER A 681 -23.11 -37.36 -43.24
N GLU A 682 -22.60 -36.43 -44.06
CA GLU A 682 -21.81 -36.67 -45.26
C GLU A 682 -20.33 -36.34 -45.00
N ILE A 683 -19.44 -37.20 -45.49
CA ILE A 683 -18.03 -36.88 -45.65
C ILE A 683 -17.80 -36.52 -47.11
N ILE A 684 -17.21 -35.37 -47.37
CA ILE A 684 -16.68 -34.95 -48.66
C ILE A 684 -15.17 -34.79 -48.48
N ILE A 685 -14.37 -35.63 -49.10
CA ILE A 685 -12.90 -35.47 -49.09
C ILE A 685 -12.51 -34.98 -50.47
N ASP A 686 -12.20 -33.69 -50.59
CA ASP A 686 -11.73 -33.03 -51.81
C ASP A 686 -10.21 -32.77 -51.70
N GLY A 687 -9.39 -33.40 -52.54
CA GLY A 687 -7.92 -33.27 -52.53
C GLY A 687 -7.16 -33.93 -51.35
N GLY A 688 -7.90 -34.57 -50.42
CA GLY A 688 -7.37 -35.14 -49.18
C GLY A 688 -6.84 -36.57 -49.28
N SER A 689 -6.44 -37.16 -48.15
CA SER A 689 -5.97 -38.55 -48.08
C SER A 689 -6.59 -39.36 -46.94
N MET A 690 -6.81 -40.65 -47.17
CA MET A 690 -7.11 -41.64 -46.11
C MET A 690 -6.05 -42.75 -46.15
N GLY A 691 -5.48 -43.09 -44.99
CA GLY A 691 -4.45 -44.10 -44.83
C GLY A 691 -4.87 -45.52 -45.25
N LEU A 692 -3.96 -46.49 -45.05
CA LEU A 692 -4.06 -47.88 -45.50
C LEU A 692 -5.32 -48.62 -45.06
N SER A 693 -5.95 -48.21 -43.95
CA SER A 693 -7.15 -48.83 -43.40
C SER A 693 -8.12 -47.77 -42.90
N ALA A 694 -9.35 -47.78 -43.41
CA ALA A 694 -10.41 -46.88 -42.95
C ALA A 694 -11.75 -47.63 -42.85
N ARG A 695 -12.57 -47.34 -41.83
CA ARG A 695 -13.93 -47.88 -41.69
C ARG A 695 -14.94 -46.75 -41.58
N ILE A 696 -15.84 -46.67 -42.55
CA ILE A 696 -16.86 -45.62 -42.63
C ILE A 696 -18.25 -46.24 -42.49
N GLU A 697 -19.00 -45.80 -41.48
CA GLU A 697 -20.40 -46.15 -41.25
C GLU A 697 -21.32 -44.94 -41.53
N GLY A 698 -21.24 -44.38 -42.76
CA GLY A 698 -21.94 -43.17 -43.20
C GLY A 698 -21.90 -43.00 -44.73
N LYS A 699 -22.36 -41.85 -45.25
CA LYS A 699 -22.19 -41.45 -46.67
C LYS A 699 -20.76 -40.90 -46.86
N LEU A 700 -20.06 -41.41 -47.86
CA LEU A 700 -18.73 -40.94 -48.28
C LEU A 700 -18.81 -40.47 -49.73
N THR A 701 -18.24 -39.29 -49.98
CA THR A 701 -17.95 -38.68 -51.27
C THR A 701 -16.46 -38.34 -51.28
N LEU A 702 -15.71 -38.87 -52.26
CA LEU A 702 -14.30 -38.54 -52.48
C LEU A 702 -14.21 -37.76 -53.80
N VAL A 703 -13.33 -36.77 -53.89
CA VAL A 703 -13.01 -35.99 -55.08
C VAL A 703 -11.50 -35.73 -55.05
N ASP A 704 -10.77 -36.08 -56.12
CA ASP A 704 -9.32 -35.82 -56.28
C ASP A 704 -8.40 -36.18 -55.07
N GLY A 705 -8.80 -37.16 -54.25
CA GLY A 705 -8.07 -37.62 -53.05
C GLY A 705 -7.52 -39.03 -53.17
N SER A 706 -6.66 -39.44 -52.23
CA SER A 706 -6.08 -40.79 -52.18
C SER A 706 -6.66 -41.64 -51.05
N ILE A 707 -6.92 -42.92 -51.30
CA ILE A 707 -7.43 -43.86 -50.30
C ILE A 707 -6.56 -45.12 -50.25
N GLY A 708 -6.14 -45.50 -49.04
CA GLY A 708 -5.45 -46.76 -48.83
C GLY A 708 -6.31 -48.01 -49.09
N SER A 709 -5.65 -49.12 -49.41
CA SER A 709 -6.30 -50.35 -49.90
C SER A 709 -7.31 -51.03 -48.95
N GLY A 710 -7.38 -50.63 -47.68
CA GLY A 710 -8.18 -51.25 -46.63
C GLY A 710 -9.49 -50.54 -46.28
N LEU A 711 -10.02 -49.68 -47.15
CA LEU A 711 -11.30 -49.00 -46.94
C LEU A 711 -12.47 -50.01 -46.79
N ARG A 712 -13.31 -49.81 -45.78
CA ARG A 712 -14.56 -50.54 -45.56
C ARG A 712 -15.71 -49.57 -45.36
N VAL A 713 -16.74 -49.67 -46.20
CA VAL A 713 -17.96 -48.87 -46.11
C VAL A 713 -19.16 -49.78 -45.91
N SER A 714 -19.99 -49.53 -44.89
CA SER A 714 -21.03 -50.47 -44.46
C SER A 714 -22.47 -50.07 -44.85
N ARG A 715 -22.68 -49.02 -45.66
CA ARG A 715 -24.02 -48.58 -46.14
C ARG A 715 -24.12 -48.45 -47.67
N SER A 716 -25.27 -48.84 -48.20
CA SER A 716 -25.59 -49.04 -49.64
C SER A 716 -25.72 -47.76 -50.50
N SER A 717 -25.60 -46.56 -49.92
CA SER A 717 -25.81 -45.27 -50.60
C SER A 717 -24.55 -44.38 -50.61
N SER A 718 -23.37 -45.01 -50.63
CA SER A 718 -22.08 -44.30 -50.67
C SER A 718 -21.59 -44.18 -52.12
N VAL A 719 -21.18 -42.99 -52.54
CA VAL A 719 -20.71 -42.71 -53.90
C VAL A 719 -19.23 -42.38 -53.81
N VAL A 720 -18.37 -43.30 -54.25
CA VAL A 720 -16.94 -43.01 -54.37
C VAL A 720 -16.69 -42.57 -55.80
N THR A 721 -16.58 -41.26 -56.00
CA THR A 721 -16.09 -40.69 -57.25
C THR A 721 -14.56 -40.60 -57.13
N VAL A 722 -13.83 -41.11 -58.12
CA VAL A 722 -12.37 -40.95 -58.18
C VAL A 722 -12.08 -40.30 -59.51
N ALA A 723 -11.78 -39.00 -59.49
CA ALA A 723 -11.22 -38.29 -60.62
C ALA A 723 -9.69 -38.26 -60.45
N GLY A 724 -8.95 -38.48 -61.54
CA GLY A 724 -7.49 -38.65 -61.52
C GLY A 724 -7.05 -40.12 -61.44
N GLY A 725 -6.66 -40.70 -62.58
CA GLY A 725 -6.35 -42.12 -62.70
C GLY A 725 -5.03 -42.53 -62.04
N ALA A 726 -5.05 -42.95 -60.76
CA ALA A 726 -3.97 -43.77 -60.20
C ALA A 726 -4.29 -44.56 -58.90
N ASP A 727 -5.53 -45.02 -58.65
CA ASP A 727 -5.80 -45.78 -57.40
C ASP A 727 -6.26 -47.23 -57.59
N ARG A 728 -5.73 -48.12 -56.73
CA ARG A 728 -6.00 -49.57 -56.68
C ARG A 728 -7.06 -49.89 -55.62
N PHE A 729 -8.23 -50.34 -56.07
CA PHE A 729 -9.28 -50.90 -55.22
C PHE A 729 -9.19 -52.44 -55.21
N ASP A 730 -9.15 -53.07 -54.03
CA ASP A 730 -9.46 -54.49 -53.90
C ASP A 730 -10.47 -54.68 -52.76
N SER A 731 -11.69 -55.11 -53.13
CA SER A 731 -12.77 -55.64 -52.28
C SER A 731 -13.82 -54.72 -51.62
N ALA A 732 -14.07 -53.51 -52.14
CA ALA A 732 -15.28 -52.76 -51.78
C ALA A 732 -16.36 -52.90 -52.88
N ILE A 733 -17.63 -53.11 -52.48
CA ILE A 733 -18.78 -52.88 -53.40
C ILE A 733 -18.89 -51.37 -53.53
N VAL A 734 -18.13 -50.83 -54.47
CA VAL A 734 -18.13 -49.42 -54.85
C VAL A 734 -18.90 -49.31 -56.15
N THR A 735 -19.92 -48.45 -56.18
CA THR A 735 -20.41 -47.94 -57.46
C THR A 735 -19.37 -46.93 -57.93
N LEU A 736 -18.42 -47.40 -58.74
CA LEU A 736 -17.45 -46.53 -59.42
C LEU A 736 -18.20 -45.82 -60.55
N THR A 737 -18.54 -44.55 -60.35
CA THR A 737 -18.90 -43.68 -61.45
C THR A 737 -17.60 -43.09 -61.98
N LEU A 738 -17.00 -43.74 -62.98
CA LEU A 738 -15.93 -43.12 -63.76
C LEU A 738 -16.56 -41.96 -64.55
N PHE A 739 -16.27 -40.74 -64.14
CA PHE A 739 -16.61 -39.56 -64.91
C PHE A 739 -15.50 -39.33 -65.93
N ASP A 740 -15.82 -39.48 -67.22
CA ASP A 740 -14.87 -39.32 -68.35
C ASP A 740 -14.68 -37.84 -68.75
N GLY A 741 -14.86 -36.93 -67.80
CA GLY A 741 -14.81 -35.48 -67.99
C GLY A 741 -14.03 -34.80 -66.87
N LEU A 742 -13.65 -33.55 -67.09
CA LEU A 742 -13.04 -32.73 -66.05
C LEU A 742 -14.14 -32.22 -65.10
N LEU A 743 -14.02 -32.44 -63.79
CA LEU A 743 -15.01 -31.91 -62.84
C LEU A 743 -15.00 -30.37 -62.87
N GLY A 744 -16.15 -29.73 -62.71
CA GLY A 744 -16.33 -28.29 -62.95
C GLY A 744 -16.44 -27.84 -64.42
N ASP A 745 -16.09 -28.68 -65.41
CA ASP A 745 -16.22 -28.38 -66.85
C ASP A 745 -17.66 -28.70 -67.32
N TYR A 746 -18.57 -27.79 -67.04
CA TYR A 746 -20.00 -27.93 -67.29
C TYR A 746 -20.38 -27.75 -68.76
N ASN A 747 -19.53 -27.09 -69.55
CA ASN A 747 -19.72 -26.96 -70.99
C ASN A 747 -18.99 -28.05 -71.79
N THR A 748 -18.19 -28.90 -71.12
CA THR A 748 -17.44 -30.04 -71.64
C THR A 748 -16.38 -29.68 -72.69
N ASP A 749 -15.79 -28.49 -72.60
CA ASP A 749 -14.78 -27.99 -73.55
C ASP A 749 -13.33 -28.38 -73.20
N GLY A 750 -13.14 -29.09 -72.08
CA GLY A 750 -11.87 -29.61 -71.60
C GLY A 750 -11.10 -28.66 -70.69
N VAL A 751 -11.66 -27.49 -70.37
CA VAL A 751 -11.09 -26.48 -69.46
C VAL A 751 -12.17 -26.00 -68.50
N VAL A 752 -11.86 -25.89 -67.21
CA VAL A 752 -12.78 -25.28 -66.24
C VAL A 752 -12.53 -23.78 -66.19
N ASP A 753 -13.42 -22.97 -66.77
CA ASP A 753 -13.28 -21.52 -66.79
C ASP A 753 -14.60 -20.77 -66.50
N ALA A 754 -14.63 -19.47 -66.77
CA ALA A 754 -15.79 -18.62 -66.48
C ALA A 754 -17.03 -18.97 -67.34
N SER A 755 -16.84 -19.70 -68.44
CA SER A 755 -17.89 -20.19 -69.32
C SER A 755 -18.71 -21.27 -68.63
N ASP A 756 -18.06 -22.13 -67.82
CA ASP A 756 -18.73 -23.15 -67.03
C ASP A 756 -19.58 -22.55 -65.92
N TYR A 757 -19.10 -21.49 -65.27
CA TYR A 757 -19.92 -20.75 -64.30
C TYR A 757 -21.23 -20.27 -64.91
N THR A 758 -21.21 -19.84 -66.17
CA THR A 758 -22.41 -19.40 -66.88
C THR A 758 -23.34 -20.59 -67.14
N ALA A 759 -22.80 -21.75 -67.52
CA ALA A 759 -23.58 -22.99 -67.67
C ALA A 759 -24.27 -23.40 -66.36
N TRP A 760 -23.57 -23.39 -65.23
CA TRP A 760 -24.16 -23.65 -63.91
C TRP A 760 -25.26 -22.66 -63.55
N ARG A 761 -25.00 -21.36 -63.72
CA ARG A 761 -25.98 -20.30 -63.40
C ARG A 761 -27.25 -20.41 -64.22
N ASP A 762 -27.15 -20.80 -65.48
CA ASP A 762 -28.28 -20.91 -66.40
C ASP A 762 -29.17 -22.13 -66.08
N THR A 763 -28.61 -23.16 -65.43
CA THR A 763 -29.32 -24.38 -65.03
C THR A 763 -29.59 -24.49 -63.52
N LEU A 764 -29.33 -23.43 -62.75
CA LEU A 764 -29.46 -23.41 -61.30
C LEU A 764 -30.91 -23.70 -60.86
N GLY A 765 -31.09 -24.77 -60.08
CA GLY A 765 -32.36 -25.25 -59.57
C GLY A 765 -33.00 -26.37 -60.41
N ASP A 766 -32.40 -26.77 -61.53
CA ASP A 766 -32.89 -27.89 -62.33
C ASP A 766 -32.64 -29.23 -61.63
N THR A 767 -33.61 -30.15 -61.71
CA THR A 767 -33.45 -31.54 -61.29
C THR A 767 -33.02 -32.37 -62.49
N VAL A 768 -31.88 -33.04 -62.39
CA VAL A 768 -31.26 -33.78 -63.49
C VAL A 768 -30.95 -35.22 -63.06
N VAL A 769 -30.53 -36.05 -64.02
CA VAL A 769 -29.93 -37.34 -63.67
C VAL A 769 -28.59 -37.03 -62.95
N PRO A 770 -28.31 -37.60 -61.77
CA PRO A 770 -27.05 -37.38 -61.05
C PRO A 770 -25.83 -37.43 -61.97
N GLY A 771 -25.06 -36.34 -62.03
CA GLY A 771 -23.87 -36.24 -62.90
C GLY A 771 -24.11 -35.66 -64.29
N ALA A 772 -25.33 -35.21 -64.61
CA ALA A 772 -25.67 -34.63 -65.92
C ALA A 772 -25.76 -33.09 -65.87
N GLY A 773 -25.33 -32.42 -66.93
CA GLY A 773 -25.33 -30.96 -66.96
C GLY A 773 -24.35 -30.40 -65.92
N ALA A 774 -24.76 -29.39 -65.15
CA ALA A 774 -23.92 -28.79 -64.12
C ALA A 774 -23.99 -29.47 -62.74
N ASP A 775 -24.60 -30.66 -62.63
CA ASP A 775 -24.72 -31.45 -61.39
C ASP A 775 -23.48 -32.34 -61.20
N HIS A 776 -22.31 -31.73 -60.97
CA HIS A 776 -21.05 -32.48 -60.75
C HIS A 776 -20.80 -32.80 -59.26
N ASP A 777 -21.71 -32.45 -58.35
CA ASP A 777 -21.77 -33.03 -57.00
C ASP A 777 -22.66 -34.29 -56.90
N PHE A 778 -23.35 -34.63 -58.00
CA PHE A 778 -24.20 -35.82 -58.18
C PHE A 778 -25.38 -35.89 -57.21
N SER A 779 -25.85 -34.75 -56.70
CA SER A 779 -27.03 -34.67 -55.84
C SER A 779 -28.34 -34.91 -56.60
N GLY A 780 -28.33 -34.79 -57.94
CA GLY A 780 -29.51 -34.85 -58.79
C GLY A 780 -30.24 -33.51 -58.91
N VAL A 781 -29.72 -32.45 -58.29
CA VAL A 781 -30.25 -31.08 -58.34
C VAL A 781 -29.08 -30.12 -58.54
N ILE A 782 -29.14 -29.28 -59.57
CA ILE A 782 -28.10 -28.29 -59.82
C ILE A 782 -28.23 -27.17 -58.79
N ASP A 783 -27.35 -27.11 -57.79
CA ASP A 783 -27.45 -26.16 -56.69
C ASP A 783 -26.11 -25.54 -56.25
N GLN A 784 -26.05 -25.07 -55.00
CA GLN A 784 -24.88 -24.41 -54.45
C GLN A 784 -23.69 -25.38 -54.27
N GLY A 785 -23.95 -26.68 -54.10
CA GLY A 785 -22.93 -27.72 -54.02
C GLY A 785 -22.12 -27.84 -55.31
N ASP A 786 -22.78 -27.79 -56.46
CA ASP A 786 -22.13 -27.77 -57.77
C ASP A 786 -21.22 -26.55 -57.96
N TYR A 787 -21.68 -25.36 -57.59
CA TYR A 787 -20.82 -24.17 -57.67
C TYR A 787 -19.49 -24.36 -56.94
N TYR A 788 -19.47 -25.09 -55.82
CA TYR A 788 -18.23 -25.40 -55.12
C TYR A 788 -17.33 -26.32 -55.92
N VAL A 789 -17.90 -27.31 -56.64
CA VAL A 789 -17.15 -28.17 -57.57
C VAL A 789 -16.50 -27.36 -58.68
N TRP A 790 -17.23 -26.45 -59.35
CA TRP A 790 -16.62 -25.55 -60.34
C TRP A 790 -15.52 -24.68 -59.75
N ARG A 791 -15.78 -24.09 -58.58
CA ARG A 791 -14.83 -23.18 -57.93
C ARG A 791 -13.53 -23.89 -57.55
N SER A 792 -13.59 -25.14 -57.07
CA SER A 792 -12.40 -25.89 -56.68
C SER A 792 -11.58 -26.33 -57.91
N HIS A 793 -12.22 -26.51 -59.06
CA HIS A 793 -11.56 -26.95 -60.28
C HIS A 793 -11.22 -25.81 -61.27
N TYR A 794 -11.58 -24.56 -60.99
CA TYR A 794 -11.35 -23.41 -61.88
C TYR A 794 -9.87 -23.27 -62.30
N GLY A 795 -9.63 -23.27 -63.61
CA GLY A 795 -8.31 -23.25 -64.22
C GLY A 795 -7.71 -24.63 -64.50
N SER A 796 -8.38 -25.71 -64.12
CA SER A 796 -8.00 -27.07 -64.51
C SER A 796 -8.21 -27.27 -66.01
N SER A 797 -7.37 -28.09 -66.64
CA SER A 797 -7.54 -28.48 -68.04
C SER A 797 -7.12 -29.92 -68.26
N GLN A 798 -7.83 -30.65 -69.12
CA GLN A 798 -7.50 -32.02 -69.45
C GLN A 798 -6.22 -32.03 -70.30
N SER A 799 -5.17 -32.72 -69.83
CA SER A 799 -3.91 -32.84 -70.57
C SER A 799 -4.11 -33.75 -71.79
N ALA A 800 -3.75 -33.29 -72.99
CA ALA A 800 -3.75 -34.16 -74.17
C ALA A 800 -2.81 -35.36 -73.96
N PRO A 801 -3.21 -36.60 -74.31
CA PRO A 801 -2.38 -37.77 -74.09
C PRO A 801 -1.05 -37.65 -74.86
N GLU A 802 0.08 -37.77 -74.13
CA GLU A 802 1.40 -37.91 -74.73
C GLU A 802 1.40 -39.11 -75.69
N SER A 803 1.88 -38.91 -76.93
CA SER A 803 2.07 -39.99 -77.88
C SER A 803 3.09 -40.99 -77.34
N VAL A 804 2.61 -42.14 -76.87
CA VAL A 804 3.45 -43.26 -76.42
C VAL A 804 4.35 -43.71 -77.58
N PRO A 805 5.69 -43.73 -77.43
CA PRO A 805 6.58 -44.27 -78.46
C PRO A 805 6.38 -45.79 -78.59
N GLU A 806 6.12 -46.25 -79.82
CA GLU A 806 5.90 -47.65 -80.14
C GLU A 806 7.09 -48.52 -79.73
N SER A 807 6.82 -49.63 -79.00
CA SER A 807 7.80 -50.60 -78.53
C SER A 807 8.74 -51.08 -79.65
N THR A 808 10.06 -50.88 -79.43
CA THR A 808 11.16 -51.39 -80.24
C THR A 808 11.21 -52.93 -80.23
N SER A 809 10.33 -53.56 -81.02
CA SER A 809 10.27 -55.02 -81.22
C SER A 809 11.39 -55.56 -82.14
N ILE A 810 12.58 -54.93 -82.19
CA ILE A 810 13.71 -55.35 -83.05
C ILE A 810 14.99 -55.68 -82.26
N ALA A 811 15.03 -55.47 -80.93
CA ALA A 811 16.24 -55.74 -80.12
C ALA A 811 16.30 -57.14 -79.46
N LEU A 812 15.35 -58.04 -79.72
CA LEU A 812 15.30 -59.37 -79.11
C LEU A 812 15.48 -60.54 -80.10
N THR A 813 16.42 -60.41 -81.05
CA THR A 813 16.83 -61.54 -81.93
C THR A 813 18.36 -61.66 -82.11
N VAL A 814 19.19 -60.96 -81.31
CA VAL A 814 20.68 -61.07 -81.38
C VAL A 814 21.34 -61.54 -80.07
N LEU A 815 20.56 -61.85 -79.04
CA LEU A 815 21.04 -62.52 -77.81
C LEU A 815 20.65 -64.02 -77.72
N MET A 816 20.40 -64.66 -78.88
CA MET A 816 20.68 -66.09 -79.09
C MET A 816 21.95 -66.26 -79.93
N SER A 817 23.03 -65.56 -79.56
CA SER A 817 24.35 -66.02 -79.95
C SER A 817 24.77 -67.13 -78.98
N LEU A 818 25.38 -68.18 -79.52
CA LEU A 818 26.32 -69.04 -78.79
C LEU A 818 25.72 -70.08 -77.84
N ALA A 819 24.94 -71.00 -78.40
CA ALA A 819 24.90 -72.38 -77.90
C ALA A 819 24.78 -73.38 -79.07
N THR A 820 25.76 -73.40 -79.98
CA THR A 820 26.21 -74.61 -80.72
C THR A 820 27.33 -74.27 -81.72
N GLY A 821 28.53 -74.80 -81.48
CA GLY A 821 29.52 -75.24 -82.48
C GLY A 821 30.23 -74.17 -83.34
N LEU A 822 31.49 -73.83 -83.06
CA LEU A 822 32.69 -74.50 -83.61
C LEU A 822 32.79 -74.52 -85.16
N LEU A 823 33.95 -74.02 -85.63
CA LEU A 823 34.82 -74.55 -86.70
C LEU A 823 34.95 -73.77 -88.03
N HIS A 824 36.23 -73.50 -88.34
CA HIS A 824 36.88 -73.04 -89.59
C HIS A 824 36.90 -71.51 -89.82
N HIS A 825 37.91 -70.75 -89.39
CA HIS A 825 39.36 -70.80 -89.66
C HIS A 825 39.75 -70.49 -91.13
N ARG A 826 40.46 -69.35 -91.29
CA ARG A 826 41.54 -69.05 -92.27
C ARG A 826 41.11 -68.80 -93.73
N HIS A 827 41.74 -67.95 -94.54
CA HIS A 827 43.04 -67.24 -94.56
C HIS A 827 42.92 -66.12 -95.63
N GLY A 828 43.74 -65.08 -95.56
CA GLY A 828 43.98 -64.14 -96.68
C GLY A 828 43.87 -62.68 -96.30
#